data_AF-A0A5B9QBW1-F1
#
_entry.id   AF-A0A5B9QBW1-F1
#
_cell.length_a   1.000
_cell.length_b   1.000
_cell.length_c   1.000
_cell.angle_alpha   90.00
_cell.angle_beta   90.00
_cell.angle_gamma   90.00
#
_symmetry.space_group_name_H-M   'P 1'
#
loop_
_entity.id
_entity.type
_entity.pdbx_description
1 polymer ?
#
loop_
_entity_poly.entity_id
_entity_poly.type
_entity_poly.pdbx_seq_one_letter_code
_entity_poly.pdbx_strand_id
1 'polypeptide(L)'
;MLKRFIGARIHSQAVLAFGAFFATSGAMAGDLSVLTSDRIAADLIVASDGSGDFTTLQAAIETIPANNIERITIFVRNGIYEEKVLLRQKRVSIIGESRDGVRLQFNAPRSEYDRRYDRIGPAVLNVFGSDNMVRNMTIENTQQTPEHAFAIYGQPQRFILDDCDVLGVGGDTLSLWNTSYGMYYHRNCRFKGGVDFVCPRGWCFVRDCHFESASQSAALWQDGHMDLDMKFILRNCTFDGPPEFWLGRNHYPSQFYLLGCQFSENLADKPIGVVKDLSGVANPEVYERRYYADCHREGGDYAWHSDNLETAAGSPTPDEITPAWTFDCRWDPESSTAPIVVENEYKGNEVYLHFSECVSGAELAEIFREDGSIATLKKGDGADWLVFMGGNADSMPVRLETKGDEILGTVASLAPRRINSQTLPKASPRKQVKIVLVGDSTVATYDANHPYQGWGWALDRLFDDRVEVVNEARGGRSSKSFRTEGHWDRAIGHQADYVLIQFGHNDNPGKGPERETDPTPGGDFRKNLAHYVEESRAAGAEPILVSPPTRRVFVEGAIINPTEGNLPYAEAVLAVAQELECPVVDLNRLTRELFERLGQQSSDWIQPVGDLTHFTPPGAKRIAATLASELVEAAPSLKIYMRPDALVSP
;
A
#
# COMPACT_ATOMS: atom_id res chain seq x y z
N MET A 1 5.22 13.08 -37.80
CA MET A 1 6.55 13.72 -37.82
C MET A 1 6.40 15.07 -37.10
N LEU A 2 6.50 15.08 -35.77
CA LEU A 2 6.93 16.21 -34.93
C LEU A 2 6.93 15.70 -33.48
N LYS A 3 8.07 15.15 -33.06
CA LYS A 3 8.45 15.00 -31.65
C LYS A 3 9.38 16.17 -31.36
N ARG A 4 9.08 17.00 -30.35
CA ARG A 4 10.01 17.73 -29.46
C ARG A 4 9.35 18.99 -28.88
N PHE A 5 9.82 19.33 -27.68
CA PHE A 5 9.59 20.54 -26.87
C PHE A 5 8.44 20.48 -25.85
N ILE A 6 8.72 19.82 -24.72
CA ILE A 6 8.49 20.44 -23.40
C ILE A 6 9.75 20.10 -22.58
N GLY A 7 10.44 21.14 -22.12
CA GLY A 7 11.76 21.04 -21.51
C GLY A 7 12.40 22.42 -21.47
N ALA A 8 11.79 23.34 -20.71
CA ALA A 8 12.41 24.59 -20.28
C ALA A 8 11.59 25.15 -19.12
N ARG A 9 12.10 25.02 -17.89
CA ARG A 9 11.64 25.79 -16.73
C ARG A 9 11.86 27.28 -17.02
N ILE A 10 10.77 28.06 -17.01
CA ILE A 10 10.82 29.52 -17.15
C ILE A 10 11.46 30.10 -15.89
N HIS A 11 12.69 30.59 -16.02
CA HIS A 11 13.38 31.36 -14.99
C HIS A 11 12.86 32.80 -15.00
N SER A 12 12.16 33.20 -13.94
CA SER A 12 11.74 34.58 -13.73
C SER A 12 12.83 35.36 -12.99
N GLN A 13 13.69 36.08 -13.70
CA GLN A 13 14.48 37.18 -13.14
C GLN A 13 13.74 38.49 -13.40
N ALA A 14 13.21 39.12 -12.35
CA ALA A 14 12.63 40.47 -12.45
C ALA A 14 13.72 41.53 -12.20
N VAL A 15 13.91 42.39 -13.19
CA VAL A 15 14.80 43.55 -13.17
C VAL A 15 14.10 44.73 -12.50
N LEU A 16 14.79 45.32 -11.51
CA LEU A 16 14.51 46.63 -10.91
C LEU A 16 14.74 47.76 -11.92
N ALA A 17 13.73 48.59 -12.16
CA ALA A 17 13.87 50.04 -12.37
C ALA A 17 12.50 50.69 -12.55
N PHE A 18 12.15 51.68 -11.72
CA PHE A 18 11.66 52.97 -12.21
C PHE A 18 11.70 54.01 -11.08
N GLY A 19 12.27 55.17 -11.39
CA GLY A 19 12.42 56.30 -10.48
C GLY A 19 11.25 57.29 -10.50
N ALA A 20 10.99 57.82 -9.31
CA ALA A 20 10.80 59.24 -8.95
C ALA A 20 9.65 60.11 -9.52
N PHE A 21 8.80 60.51 -8.56
CA PHE A 21 8.16 61.83 -8.31
C PHE A 21 6.90 62.27 -9.08
N PHE A 22 5.76 62.39 -8.36
CA PHE A 22 5.27 63.65 -7.75
C PHE A 22 4.21 63.36 -6.66
N ALA A 23 4.22 64.16 -5.58
CA ALA A 23 3.34 64.07 -4.42
C ALA A 23 2.04 64.87 -4.57
N THR A 24 0.93 64.44 -3.93
CA THR A 24 0.25 65.16 -2.82
C THR A 24 -0.99 64.42 -2.29
N SER A 25 -1.01 64.26 -0.95
CA SER A 25 -2.13 64.24 0.01
C SER A 25 -3.30 63.24 -0.11
N GLY A 26 -3.36 62.34 0.89
CA GLY A 26 -4.53 62.25 1.78
C GLY A 26 -5.41 61.00 1.68
N ALA A 27 -5.06 59.94 2.42
CA ALA A 27 -5.96 59.18 3.32
C ALA A 27 -5.28 57.86 3.75
N MET A 28 -5.50 57.49 5.01
CA MET A 28 -4.94 56.32 5.70
C MET A 28 -5.23 55.01 4.96
N ALA A 29 -4.20 54.37 4.44
CA ALA A 29 -4.18 52.93 4.16
C ALA A 29 -3.05 52.34 5.02
N GLY A 30 -3.42 51.68 6.10
CA GLY A 30 -2.47 50.93 6.93
C GLY A 30 -1.97 49.72 6.15
N ASP A 31 -0.65 49.55 6.17
CA ASP A 31 0.11 48.53 5.46
C ASP A 31 -0.47 47.12 5.59
N LEU A 32 -0.84 46.54 4.45
CA LEU A 32 -1.05 45.10 4.27
C LEU A 32 0.27 44.45 3.87
N SER A 33 1.28 44.52 4.75
CA SER A 33 2.54 43.81 4.57
C SER A 33 2.95 43.13 5.88
N VAL A 34 2.15 42.15 6.29
CA VAL A 34 2.59 41.08 7.20
C VAL A 34 2.65 39.80 6.38
N LEU A 35 3.88 39.49 5.98
CA LEU A 35 4.47 38.19 5.70
C LEU A 35 3.55 36.97 5.90
N THR A 36 3.16 36.32 4.79
CA THR A 36 2.85 34.89 4.78
C THR A 36 3.83 34.19 3.85
N SER A 37 4.83 33.52 4.44
CA SER A 37 5.84 32.72 3.75
C SER A 37 5.35 31.30 3.38
N ASP A 38 4.06 31.00 3.57
CA ASP A 38 3.48 29.67 3.31
C ASP A 38 2.57 29.64 2.07
N ARG A 39 2.92 30.37 1.01
CA ARG A 39 2.30 30.11 -0.29
C ARG A 39 2.87 28.80 -0.83
N ILE A 40 2.10 27.72 -0.74
CA ILE A 40 2.36 26.49 -1.49
C ILE A 40 2.48 26.90 -2.96
N ALA A 41 3.67 26.73 -3.55
CA ALA A 41 3.86 26.97 -4.98
C ALA A 41 3.01 25.96 -5.76
N ALA A 42 2.02 26.45 -6.50
CA ALA A 42 1.15 25.62 -7.32
C ALA A 42 1.83 25.32 -8.66
N ASP A 43 1.75 24.07 -9.12
CA ASP A 43 2.23 23.66 -10.45
C ASP A 43 1.17 23.91 -11.53
N LEU A 44 -0.11 23.72 -11.16
CA LEU A 44 -1.27 23.94 -12.03
C LEU A 44 -2.35 24.71 -11.26
N ILE A 45 -2.99 25.69 -11.90
CA ILE A 45 -4.09 26.46 -11.33
C ILE A 45 -5.38 26.15 -12.08
N VAL A 46 -6.42 25.75 -11.35
CA VAL A 46 -7.77 25.53 -11.88
C VAL A 46 -8.68 26.66 -11.38
N ALA A 47 -9.41 27.30 -12.30
CA ALA A 47 -10.37 28.34 -11.97
C ALA A 47 -11.55 28.30 -12.95
N SER A 48 -12.77 28.07 -12.46
CA SER A 48 -13.95 27.94 -13.32
C SER A 48 -14.34 29.21 -14.07
N ASP A 49 -13.85 30.38 -13.64
CA ASP A 49 -14.03 31.68 -14.31
C ASP A 49 -13.02 31.93 -15.46
N GLY A 50 -12.08 31.01 -15.68
CA GLY A 50 -11.04 31.12 -16.70
C GLY A 50 -9.80 31.91 -16.28
N SER A 51 -9.68 32.30 -15.00
CA SER A 51 -8.49 33.02 -14.50
C SER A 51 -7.29 32.11 -14.19
N GLY A 52 -7.43 30.79 -14.37
CA GLY A 52 -6.41 29.77 -14.13
C GLY A 52 -5.88 29.17 -15.44
N ASP A 53 -5.00 28.18 -15.32
CA ASP A 53 -4.47 27.42 -16.47
C ASP A 53 -5.55 26.53 -17.10
N PHE A 54 -6.51 26.06 -16.28
CA PHE A 54 -7.64 25.22 -16.68
C PHE A 54 -8.94 25.70 -16.03
N THR A 55 -10.07 25.43 -16.69
CA THR A 55 -11.41 25.70 -16.15
C THR A 55 -12.04 24.51 -15.40
N THR A 56 -11.45 23.32 -15.55
CA THR A 56 -11.95 22.07 -14.97
C THR A 56 -10.79 21.29 -14.34
N LEU A 57 -11.08 20.58 -13.26
CA LEU A 57 -10.09 19.77 -12.55
C LEU A 57 -9.65 18.56 -13.37
N GLN A 58 -10.57 17.90 -14.09
CA GLN A 58 -10.24 16.76 -14.95
C GLN A 58 -9.22 17.13 -16.05
N ALA A 59 -9.37 18.30 -16.69
CA ALA A 59 -8.43 18.74 -17.73
C ALA A 59 -7.00 18.97 -17.19
N ALA A 60 -6.87 19.51 -15.98
CA ALA A 60 -5.56 19.67 -15.35
C ALA A 60 -4.92 18.30 -15.07
N ILE A 61 -5.67 17.36 -14.52
CA ILE A 61 -5.19 15.99 -14.22
C ILE A 61 -4.75 15.26 -15.48
N GLU A 62 -5.45 15.43 -16.61
CA GLU A 62 -5.10 14.79 -17.88
C GLU A 62 -3.75 15.24 -18.47
N THR A 63 -3.23 16.40 -18.04
CA THR A 63 -1.88 16.82 -18.42
C THR A 63 -0.77 16.13 -17.63
N ILE A 64 -1.10 15.51 -16.50
CA ILE A 64 -0.14 14.80 -15.66
C ILE A 64 0.11 13.40 -16.23
N PRO A 65 1.38 13.00 -16.50
CA PRO A 65 1.70 11.68 -17.02
C PRO A 65 1.23 10.55 -16.10
N ALA A 66 0.81 9.42 -16.68
CA ALA A 66 0.39 8.25 -15.90
C ALA A 66 1.52 7.68 -15.01
N ASN A 67 2.78 7.82 -15.44
CA ASN A 67 3.99 7.43 -14.72
C ASN A 67 4.61 8.62 -13.96
N ASN A 68 3.79 9.56 -13.49
CA ASN A 68 4.25 10.74 -12.75
C ASN A 68 5.20 10.37 -11.61
N ILE A 69 6.37 11.01 -11.61
CA ILE A 69 7.42 10.80 -10.63
C ILE A 69 7.53 11.95 -9.61
N GLU A 70 6.93 13.11 -9.89
CA GLU A 70 7.05 14.31 -9.05
C GLU A 70 5.80 14.53 -8.21
N ARG A 71 5.93 15.30 -7.12
CA ARG A 71 4.79 15.82 -6.39
C ARG A 71 4.17 16.99 -7.19
N ILE A 72 2.99 16.79 -7.77
CA ILE A 72 2.29 17.85 -8.52
C ILE A 72 1.18 18.44 -7.65
N THR A 73 1.20 19.77 -7.48
CA THR A 73 0.19 20.53 -6.76
C THR A 73 -0.76 21.23 -7.74
N ILE A 74 -2.03 20.83 -7.70
CA ILE A 74 -3.14 21.51 -8.39
C ILE A 74 -3.82 22.42 -7.38
N PHE A 75 -3.71 23.73 -7.58
CA PHE A 75 -4.44 24.73 -6.78
C PHE A 75 -5.78 25.04 -7.43
N VAL A 76 -6.88 24.92 -6.69
CA VAL A 76 -8.24 25.10 -7.20
C VAL A 76 -8.84 26.37 -6.59
N ARG A 77 -9.13 27.37 -7.42
CA ARG A 77 -9.77 28.61 -6.97
C ARG A 77 -11.22 28.37 -6.57
N ASN A 78 -11.74 29.24 -5.70
CA ASN A 78 -13.15 29.25 -5.33
C ASN A 78 -14.06 29.23 -6.57
N GLY A 79 -15.09 28.39 -6.54
CA GLY A 79 -15.97 28.16 -7.66
C GLY A 79 -16.73 26.84 -7.53
N ILE A 80 -17.77 26.69 -8.35
CA ILE A 80 -18.51 25.44 -8.52
C ILE A 80 -17.95 24.72 -9.74
N TYR A 81 -17.57 23.46 -9.55
CA TYR A 81 -17.05 22.55 -10.55
C TYR A 81 -18.04 21.40 -10.70
N GLU A 82 -18.95 21.51 -11.67
CA GLU A 82 -19.97 20.51 -11.97
C GLU A 82 -19.39 19.42 -12.89
N GLU A 83 -18.55 18.54 -12.34
CA GLU A 83 -17.83 17.53 -13.10
C GLU A 83 -17.56 16.27 -12.28
N LYS A 84 -17.30 15.16 -12.98
CA LYS A 84 -16.71 13.96 -12.39
C LYS A 84 -15.22 13.92 -12.73
N VAL A 85 -14.41 13.50 -11.75
CA VAL A 85 -12.96 13.49 -11.85
C VAL A 85 -12.44 12.06 -11.68
N LEU A 86 -11.48 11.68 -12.53
CA LEU A 86 -10.72 10.43 -12.46
C LEU A 86 -9.24 10.74 -12.23
N LEU A 87 -8.76 10.41 -11.04
CA LEU A 87 -7.38 10.58 -10.62
C LEU A 87 -6.66 9.22 -10.62
N ARG A 88 -5.99 8.89 -11.74
CA ARG A 88 -5.15 7.67 -11.86
C ARG A 88 -3.68 7.95 -11.57
N GLN A 89 -3.27 9.20 -11.76
CA GLN A 89 -1.92 9.67 -11.53
C GLN A 89 -1.59 9.57 -10.05
N LYS A 90 -0.34 9.20 -9.77
CA LYS A 90 0.21 9.17 -8.42
C LYS A 90 0.78 10.54 -8.10
N ARG A 91 0.97 10.79 -6.81
CA ARG A 91 1.70 11.94 -6.30
C ARG A 91 1.08 13.31 -6.64
N VAL A 92 -0.24 13.38 -6.66
CA VAL A 92 -1.00 14.61 -6.91
C VAL A 92 -1.60 15.14 -5.60
N SER A 93 -1.41 16.43 -5.35
CA SER A 93 -2.04 17.19 -4.27
C SER A 93 -3.04 18.17 -4.87
N ILE A 94 -4.33 18.00 -4.58
CA ILE A 94 -5.40 18.92 -4.99
C ILE A 94 -5.71 19.81 -3.78
N ILE A 95 -5.49 21.11 -3.90
CA ILE A 95 -5.61 22.06 -2.80
C ILE A 95 -6.57 23.17 -3.21
N GLY A 96 -7.74 23.21 -2.56
CA GLY A 96 -8.68 24.29 -2.75
C GLY A 96 -8.24 25.58 -2.06
N GLU A 97 -8.69 26.71 -2.62
CA GLU A 97 -8.53 28.04 -2.04
C GLU A 97 -9.25 28.16 -0.69
N SER A 98 -10.42 27.55 -0.56
CA SER A 98 -11.09 27.36 0.73
C SER A 98 -12.09 26.19 0.70
N ARG A 99 -12.29 25.59 1.87
CA ARG A 99 -13.24 24.48 2.09
C ARG A 99 -14.66 24.79 1.61
N ASP A 100 -15.17 25.98 1.95
CA ASP A 100 -16.53 26.40 1.63
C ASP A 100 -16.66 26.97 0.20
N GLY A 101 -15.58 27.54 -0.34
CA GLY A 101 -15.59 28.25 -1.61
C GLY A 101 -15.35 27.36 -2.83
N VAL A 102 -14.63 26.24 -2.68
CA VAL A 102 -14.41 25.26 -3.76
C VAL A 102 -15.41 24.12 -3.62
N ARG A 103 -16.31 23.97 -4.60
CA ARG A 103 -17.30 22.89 -4.63
C ARG A 103 -17.13 22.03 -5.88
N LEU A 104 -16.57 20.83 -5.72
CA LEU A 104 -16.60 19.79 -6.74
C LEU A 104 -17.87 18.96 -6.53
N GLN A 105 -18.79 19.00 -7.49
CA GLN A 105 -20.09 18.35 -7.32
C GLN A 105 -20.59 17.71 -8.60
N PHE A 106 -21.36 16.62 -8.45
CA PHE A 106 -22.07 15.99 -9.55
C PHE A 106 -23.21 15.11 -9.02
N ASN A 107 -24.30 14.98 -9.78
CA ASN A 107 -25.35 14.02 -9.48
C ASN A 107 -24.95 12.64 -10.04
N ALA A 108 -24.46 11.72 -9.20
CA ALA A 108 -23.93 10.42 -9.63
C ALA A 108 -24.56 9.24 -8.86
N PRO A 109 -25.82 8.87 -9.13
CA PRO A 109 -26.45 7.68 -8.57
C PRO A 109 -25.78 6.41 -9.10
N ARG A 110 -25.51 5.45 -8.21
CA ARG A 110 -24.84 4.19 -8.58
C ARG A 110 -25.63 3.39 -9.62
N SER A 111 -26.96 3.43 -9.54
CA SER A 111 -27.83 2.72 -10.46
C SER A 111 -27.69 3.20 -11.92
N GLU A 112 -27.32 4.46 -12.14
CA GLU A 112 -27.04 4.98 -13.48
C GLU A 112 -25.73 4.41 -14.03
N TYR A 113 -24.67 4.40 -13.21
CA TYR A 113 -23.38 3.80 -13.58
C TYR A 113 -23.50 2.31 -13.93
N ASP A 114 -24.27 1.55 -13.15
CA ASP A 114 -24.46 0.11 -13.40
C ASP A 114 -25.25 -0.16 -14.70
N ARG A 115 -26.14 0.77 -15.11
CA ARG A 115 -26.89 0.67 -16.36
C ARG A 115 -26.08 1.12 -17.58
N ARG A 116 -25.16 2.06 -17.40
CA ARG A 116 -24.41 2.68 -18.49
C ARG A 116 -22.94 2.83 -18.09
N TYR A 117 -22.08 2.13 -18.81
CA TYR A 117 -20.64 2.25 -18.63
C TYR A 117 -20.19 3.71 -18.73
N ASP A 118 -19.53 4.17 -17.67
CA ASP A 118 -18.83 5.44 -17.58
C ASP A 118 -17.35 5.18 -17.34
N ARG A 119 -16.49 5.70 -18.23
CA ARG A 119 -15.04 5.50 -18.15
C ARG A 119 -14.38 6.25 -16.99
N ILE A 120 -15.03 7.30 -16.45
CA ILE A 120 -14.50 8.09 -15.33
C ILE A 120 -14.68 7.31 -14.02
N GLY A 121 -15.85 6.71 -13.82
CA GLY A 121 -16.15 5.86 -12.66
C GLY A 121 -17.48 6.25 -12.00
N PRO A 122 -17.87 5.59 -10.91
CA PRO A 122 -19.18 5.78 -10.28
C PRO A 122 -19.31 7.04 -9.40
N ALA A 123 -18.20 7.67 -8.97
CA ALA A 123 -18.22 8.78 -8.01
C ALA A 123 -18.02 10.15 -8.64
N VAL A 124 -18.18 11.20 -7.84
CA VAL A 124 -17.77 12.57 -8.19
C VAL A 124 -16.24 12.64 -8.31
N LEU A 125 -15.50 12.12 -7.34
CA LEU A 125 -14.05 11.96 -7.40
C LEU A 125 -13.66 10.47 -7.34
N ASN A 126 -12.99 9.99 -8.38
CA ASN A 126 -12.58 8.60 -8.54
C ASN A 126 -11.06 8.47 -8.42
N VAL A 127 -10.55 7.92 -7.31
CA VAL A 127 -9.12 7.93 -6.97
C VAL A 127 -8.51 6.52 -7.09
N PHE A 128 -7.59 6.34 -8.04
CA PHE A 128 -6.88 5.07 -8.24
C PHE A 128 -5.36 5.22 -8.15
N GLY A 129 -4.84 6.45 -8.26
CA GLY A 129 -3.44 6.73 -7.99
C GLY A 129 -3.14 6.76 -6.50
N SER A 130 -1.95 6.27 -6.11
CA SER A 130 -1.44 6.31 -4.74
C SER A 130 -0.68 7.61 -4.45
N ASP A 131 -0.45 7.86 -3.16
CA ASP A 131 0.26 9.03 -2.65
C ASP A 131 -0.45 10.34 -3.02
N ASN A 132 -1.77 10.33 -3.03
CA ASN A 132 -2.58 11.49 -3.39
C ASN A 132 -3.16 12.18 -2.15
N MET A 133 -3.37 13.49 -2.26
CA MET A 133 -3.98 14.30 -1.20
C MET A 133 -5.03 15.23 -1.78
N VAL A 134 -6.13 15.41 -1.06
CA VAL A 134 -7.11 16.49 -1.30
C VAL A 134 -7.24 17.33 -0.04
N ARG A 135 -7.24 18.66 -0.20
CA ARG A 135 -7.28 19.59 0.90
C ARG A 135 -8.14 20.83 0.63
N ASN A 136 -8.77 21.37 1.67
CA ASN A 136 -9.47 22.66 1.67
C ASN A 136 -10.55 22.77 0.58
N MET A 137 -11.43 21.77 0.43
CA MET A 137 -12.53 21.86 -0.54
C MET A 137 -13.73 20.97 -0.15
N THR A 138 -14.86 21.22 -0.80
CA THR A 138 -16.07 20.39 -0.71
C THR A 138 -16.16 19.46 -1.92
N ILE A 139 -16.40 18.15 -1.68
CA ILE A 139 -16.74 17.14 -2.67
C ILE A 139 -18.14 16.62 -2.36
N GLU A 140 -19.10 16.81 -3.26
CA GLU A 140 -20.51 16.48 -3.00
C GLU A 140 -21.14 15.67 -4.13
N ASN A 141 -21.70 14.52 -3.79
CA ASN A 141 -22.66 13.86 -4.67
C ASN A 141 -24.06 14.44 -4.42
N THR A 142 -24.59 15.17 -5.39
CA THR A 142 -25.84 15.93 -5.25
C THR A 142 -27.11 15.08 -5.43
N GLN A 143 -26.95 13.75 -5.57
CA GLN A 143 -28.07 12.80 -5.58
C GLN A 143 -28.90 12.95 -4.29
N GLN A 144 -30.24 12.93 -4.42
CA GLN A 144 -31.17 13.19 -3.31
C GLN A 144 -31.89 11.95 -2.78
N THR A 145 -31.71 10.79 -3.41
CA THR A 145 -32.30 9.51 -2.97
C THR A 145 -31.35 8.76 -2.04
N PRO A 146 -31.86 7.86 -1.18
CA PRO A 146 -31.03 7.05 -0.28
C PRO A 146 -30.29 5.89 -0.98
N GLU A 147 -30.22 5.86 -2.31
CA GLU A 147 -29.45 4.84 -3.03
C GLU A 147 -27.94 5.04 -2.86
N HIS A 148 -27.12 4.06 -3.25
CA HIS A 148 -25.67 4.24 -3.25
C HIS A 148 -25.27 5.40 -4.19
N ALA A 149 -24.54 6.37 -3.67
CA ALA A 149 -24.14 7.57 -4.40
C ALA A 149 -22.82 8.09 -3.83
N PHE A 150 -21.73 7.75 -4.50
CA PHE A 150 -20.38 7.98 -3.98
C PHE A 150 -19.94 9.42 -4.25
N ALA A 151 -19.51 10.15 -3.23
CA ALA A 151 -18.80 11.41 -3.42
C ALA A 151 -17.34 11.12 -3.79
N ILE A 152 -16.71 10.19 -3.07
CA ILE A 152 -15.37 9.70 -3.37
C ILE A 152 -15.38 8.18 -3.45
N TYR A 153 -14.83 7.63 -4.53
CA TYR A 153 -14.63 6.18 -4.72
C TYR A 153 -13.21 5.91 -5.19
N GLY A 154 -12.58 4.82 -4.75
CA GLY A 154 -11.23 4.54 -5.21
C GLY A 154 -10.57 3.30 -4.65
N GLN A 155 -9.38 3.01 -5.14
CA GLN A 155 -8.49 1.97 -4.60
C GLN A 155 -7.03 2.47 -4.48
N PRO A 156 -6.77 3.66 -3.89
CA PRO A 156 -5.40 4.12 -3.69
C PRO A 156 -4.70 3.30 -2.60
N GLN A 157 -3.36 3.28 -2.60
CA GLN A 157 -2.60 2.71 -1.47
C GLN A 157 -2.49 3.70 -0.32
N ARG A 158 -2.08 4.95 -0.58
CA ARG A 158 -1.99 6.04 0.42
C ARG A 158 -2.82 7.23 -0.06
N PHE A 159 -3.77 7.68 0.74
CA PHE A 159 -4.65 8.80 0.40
C PHE A 159 -4.98 9.67 1.61
N ILE A 160 -4.85 10.98 1.44
CA ILE A 160 -5.12 11.98 2.48
C ILE A 160 -6.34 12.83 2.12
N LEU A 161 -7.22 13.05 3.10
CA LEU A 161 -8.17 14.17 3.11
C LEU A 161 -7.84 15.08 4.29
N ASP A 162 -7.63 16.37 4.05
CA ASP A 162 -7.31 17.35 5.09
C ASP A 162 -8.23 18.56 4.93
N ASP A 163 -8.99 18.91 5.97
CA ASP A 163 -9.92 20.05 5.94
C ASP A 163 -10.91 20.03 4.75
N CYS A 164 -11.61 18.91 4.55
CA CYS A 164 -12.55 18.71 3.45
C CYS A 164 -13.98 18.44 3.93
N ASP A 165 -14.96 18.87 3.14
CA ASP A 165 -16.34 18.38 3.22
C ASP A 165 -16.53 17.27 2.19
N VAL A 166 -17.02 16.10 2.60
CA VAL A 166 -17.36 14.99 1.71
C VAL A 166 -18.81 14.60 1.96
N LEU A 167 -19.68 14.98 1.03
CA LEU A 167 -21.11 15.10 1.28
C LEU A 167 -21.95 14.24 0.31
N GLY A 168 -23.04 13.70 0.84
CA GLY A 168 -24.13 13.07 0.09
C GLY A 168 -25.28 12.74 1.03
N VAL A 169 -26.40 12.23 0.49
CA VAL A 169 -27.48 11.63 1.29
C VAL A 169 -27.68 10.14 1.02
N GLY A 170 -27.03 9.63 -0.03
CA GLY A 170 -27.00 8.22 -0.39
C GLY A 170 -26.00 7.41 0.43
N GLY A 171 -25.98 6.10 0.22
CA GLY A 171 -25.00 5.22 0.85
C GLY A 171 -23.59 5.35 0.25
N ASP A 172 -22.57 4.90 1.01
CA ASP A 172 -21.18 4.73 0.55
C ASP A 172 -20.49 6.03 0.09
N THR A 173 -20.76 7.16 0.76
CA THR A 173 -20.27 8.49 0.38
C THR A 173 -18.75 8.56 0.20
N LEU A 174 -17.96 8.01 1.13
CA LEU A 174 -16.51 7.84 1.05
C LEU A 174 -16.15 6.35 1.00
N SER A 175 -15.78 5.89 -0.19
CA SER A 175 -15.63 4.48 -0.56
C SER A 175 -14.23 4.13 -1.06
N LEU A 176 -13.26 4.01 -0.16
CA LEU A 176 -11.87 3.64 -0.47
C LEU A 176 -11.68 2.13 -0.27
N TRP A 177 -11.60 1.39 -1.38
CA TRP A 177 -11.82 -0.06 -1.42
C TRP A 177 -10.58 -0.90 -1.74
N ASN A 178 -9.38 -0.41 -1.41
CA ASN A 178 -8.15 -1.19 -1.54
C ASN A 178 -7.97 -2.15 -0.35
N THR A 179 -8.61 -3.33 -0.43
CA THR A 179 -8.53 -4.36 0.62
C THR A 179 -7.13 -4.87 0.88
N SER A 180 -6.24 -4.83 -0.10
CA SER A 180 -4.92 -5.47 0.04
C SER A 180 -3.96 -4.57 0.81
N TYR A 181 -4.00 -3.26 0.53
CA TYR A 181 -2.90 -2.35 0.85
C TYR A 181 -3.33 -0.92 1.18
N GLY A 182 -4.64 -0.66 1.27
CA GLY A 182 -5.17 0.67 1.53
C GLY A 182 -4.77 1.20 2.90
N MET A 183 -4.22 2.40 2.92
CA MET A 183 -3.89 3.20 4.09
C MET A 183 -4.43 4.60 3.87
N TYR A 184 -5.38 5.02 4.69
CA TYR A 184 -6.10 6.28 4.50
C TYR A 184 -6.00 7.14 5.74
N TYR A 185 -5.76 8.44 5.55
CA TYR A 185 -5.66 9.40 6.64
C TYR A 185 -6.58 10.58 6.39
N HIS A 186 -7.44 10.89 7.37
CA HIS A 186 -8.40 11.98 7.27
C HIS A 186 -8.33 12.87 8.50
N ARG A 187 -8.17 14.18 8.31
CA ARG A 187 -8.08 15.16 9.39
C ARG A 187 -9.00 16.34 9.15
N ASN A 188 -9.66 16.81 10.21
CA ASN A 188 -10.48 18.03 10.19
C ASN A 188 -11.58 18.03 9.10
N CYS A 189 -12.09 16.86 8.72
CA CYS A 189 -13.08 16.71 7.66
C CYS A 189 -14.51 16.66 8.21
N ARG A 190 -15.49 16.95 7.37
CA ARG A 190 -16.90 16.63 7.60
C ARG A 190 -17.37 15.59 6.61
N PHE A 191 -17.99 14.54 7.12
CA PHE A 191 -18.58 13.47 6.32
C PHE A 191 -20.10 13.47 6.53
N LYS A 192 -20.86 13.45 5.44
CA LYS A 192 -22.32 13.33 5.49
C LYS A 192 -22.80 12.28 4.50
N GLY A 193 -23.66 11.36 4.94
CA GLY A 193 -24.21 10.33 4.07
C GLY A 193 -25.24 9.41 4.73
N GLY A 194 -25.78 8.48 3.94
CA GLY A 194 -26.78 7.51 4.34
C GLY A 194 -26.17 6.26 4.98
N VAL A 195 -26.27 5.11 4.32
CA VAL A 195 -25.72 3.84 4.82
C VAL A 195 -24.23 3.68 4.49
N ASP A 196 -23.45 3.20 5.45
CA ASP A 196 -22.02 2.89 5.32
C ASP A 196 -21.21 4.05 4.71
N PHE A 197 -21.54 5.30 5.05
CA PHE A 197 -21.06 6.46 4.29
C PHE A 197 -19.57 6.77 4.48
N VAL A 198 -18.91 6.20 5.49
CA VAL A 198 -17.45 6.08 5.52
C VAL A 198 -17.08 4.60 5.62
N CYS A 199 -16.63 4.02 4.51
CA CYS A 199 -16.44 2.58 4.37
C CYS A 199 -15.05 2.15 3.86
N PRO A 200 -13.95 2.44 4.61
CA PRO A 200 -12.61 2.03 4.24
C PRO A 200 -12.45 0.49 4.17
N ARG A 201 -11.71 0.04 3.17
CA ARG A 201 -11.12 -1.31 3.11
C ARG A 201 -9.60 -1.16 3.27
N GLY A 202 -9.02 -1.77 4.29
CA GLY A 202 -7.63 -1.54 4.71
C GLY A 202 -7.52 -0.78 6.05
N TRP A 203 -6.38 -0.13 6.25
CA TRP A 203 -6.10 0.73 7.41
C TRP A 203 -6.63 2.15 7.19
N CYS A 204 -7.23 2.73 8.23
CA CYS A 204 -7.75 4.09 8.18
C CYS A 204 -7.54 4.79 9.53
N PHE A 205 -6.98 5.99 9.51
CA PHE A 205 -6.86 6.85 10.69
C PHE A 205 -7.61 8.15 10.43
N VAL A 206 -8.60 8.44 11.27
CA VAL A 206 -9.44 9.64 11.18
C VAL A 206 -9.31 10.42 12.47
N ARG A 207 -9.05 11.74 12.37
CA ARG A 207 -8.98 12.60 13.57
C ARG A 207 -9.65 13.95 13.39
N ASP A 208 -10.21 14.46 14.49
CA ASP A 208 -10.85 15.77 14.57
C ASP A 208 -11.94 15.97 13.48
N CYS A 209 -12.66 14.91 13.14
CA CYS A 209 -13.67 14.94 12.07
C CYS A 209 -15.10 14.98 12.62
N HIS A 210 -16.02 15.48 11.81
CA HIS A 210 -17.46 15.49 12.08
C HIS A 210 -18.19 14.53 11.14
N PHE A 211 -19.07 13.70 11.70
CA PHE A 211 -19.88 12.73 10.99
C PHE A 211 -21.36 13.08 11.17
N GLU A 212 -22.07 13.28 10.06
CA GLU A 212 -23.49 13.61 10.05
C GLU A 212 -24.26 12.53 9.27
N SER A 213 -24.96 11.66 10.00
CA SER A 213 -25.80 10.65 9.36
C SER A 213 -27.04 11.30 8.74
N ALA A 214 -27.33 10.99 7.49
CA ALA A 214 -28.56 11.38 6.79
C ALA A 214 -29.70 10.38 7.03
N SER A 215 -29.47 9.30 7.78
CA SER A 215 -30.45 8.22 7.97
C SER A 215 -30.26 7.49 9.31
N GLN A 216 -31.17 6.57 9.64
CA GLN A 216 -31.02 5.67 10.80
C GLN A 216 -30.12 4.45 10.52
N SER A 217 -29.58 4.34 9.31
CA SER A 217 -28.68 3.24 8.96
C SER A 217 -27.27 3.44 9.52
N ALA A 218 -26.41 2.42 9.40
CA ALA A 218 -25.06 2.45 9.95
C ALA A 218 -24.23 3.55 9.28
N ALA A 219 -23.55 4.39 10.07
CA ALA A 219 -22.68 5.44 9.55
C ALA A 219 -21.33 4.89 9.06
N LEU A 220 -20.67 4.07 9.89
CA LEU A 220 -19.34 3.53 9.65
C LEU A 220 -19.39 2.09 9.13
N TRP A 221 -18.43 1.74 8.27
CA TRP A 221 -18.20 0.37 7.85
C TRP A 221 -16.71 0.09 7.66
N GLN A 222 -16.24 -1.12 7.94
CA GLN A 222 -14.84 -1.50 7.67
C GLN A 222 -14.73 -2.92 7.10
N ASP A 223 -13.74 -3.09 6.24
CA ASP A 223 -13.20 -4.39 5.87
C ASP A 223 -11.69 -4.47 6.09
N GLY A 224 -11.29 -5.33 7.03
CA GLY A 224 -9.91 -5.67 7.35
C GLY A 224 -9.60 -7.16 7.16
N HIS A 225 -10.31 -7.88 6.28
CA HIS A 225 -10.13 -9.34 6.15
C HIS A 225 -8.77 -9.78 5.60
N MET A 226 -8.05 -8.91 4.90
CA MET A 226 -6.79 -9.28 4.25
C MET A 226 -5.63 -9.38 5.24
N ASP A 227 -5.69 -8.64 6.35
CA ASP A 227 -4.68 -8.58 7.39
C ASP A 227 -5.34 -8.25 8.74
N LEU A 228 -5.10 -9.06 9.78
CA LEU A 228 -5.71 -8.84 11.10
C LEU A 228 -5.27 -7.52 11.72
N ASP A 229 -4.13 -6.97 11.30
CA ASP A 229 -3.65 -5.68 11.74
C ASP A 229 -4.41 -4.49 11.12
N MET A 230 -5.29 -4.70 10.12
CA MET A 230 -6.08 -3.62 9.52
C MET A 230 -7.02 -2.94 10.53
N LYS A 231 -6.72 -1.67 10.81
CA LYS A 231 -7.38 -0.84 11.83
C LYS A 231 -8.18 0.30 11.24
N PHE A 232 -9.32 0.62 11.87
CA PHE A 232 -10.06 1.84 11.64
C PHE A 232 -10.11 2.65 12.95
N ILE A 233 -9.29 3.70 13.00
CA ILE A 233 -9.15 4.59 14.15
C ILE A 233 -9.97 5.86 13.91
N LEU A 234 -10.73 6.26 14.92
CA LEU A 234 -11.45 7.53 14.99
C LEU A 234 -11.05 8.23 16.29
N ARG A 235 -10.30 9.34 16.18
CA ARG A 235 -9.77 10.10 17.31
C ARG A 235 -10.41 11.49 17.37
N ASN A 236 -10.93 11.87 18.52
CA ASN A 236 -11.56 13.18 18.75
C ASN A 236 -12.65 13.53 17.71
N CYS A 237 -13.43 12.54 17.28
CA CYS A 237 -14.46 12.74 16.26
C CYS A 237 -15.82 13.00 16.91
N THR A 238 -16.69 13.72 16.21
CA THR A 238 -18.07 14.01 16.63
C THR A 238 -19.06 13.35 15.70
N PHE A 239 -20.18 12.86 16.24
CA PHE A 239 -21.24 12.17 15.48
C PHE A 239 -22.61 12.75 15.81
N ASP A 240 -23.38 13.02 14.76
CA ASP A 240 -24.79 13.40 14.87
C ASP A 240 -25.60 12.83 13.70
N GLY A 241 -26.93 12.89 13.80
CA GLY A 241 -27.84 12.35 12.82
C GLY A 241 -29.30 12.42 13.28
N PRO A 242 -30.24 11.83 12.51
CA PRO A 242 -31.61 11.69 12.95
C PRO A 242 -31.69 10.84 14.23
N PRO A 243 -32.75 10.98 15.05
CA PRO A 243 -32.97 10.13 16.21
C PRO A 243 -32.85 8.64 15.85
N GLU A 244 -32.16 7.87 16.68
CA GLU A 244 -31.85 6.45 16.48
C GLU A 244 -30.90 6.18 15.29
N PHE A 245 -29.94 7.07 15.00
CA PHE A 245 -28.90 6.74 14.03
C PHE A 245 -27.92 5.70 14.59
N TRP A 246 -27.47 4.79 13.74
CA TRP A 246 -26.59 3.69 14.14
C TRP A 246 -25.13 4.01 13.81
N LEU A 247 -24.23 3.79 14.78
CA LEU A 247 -22.82 4.15 14.66
C LEU A 247 -22.08 3.43 13.53
N GLY A 248 -22.33 2.14 13.30
CA GLY A 248 -21.65 1.42 12.24
C GLY A 248 -21.85 -0.08 12.26
N ARG A 249 -21.25 -0.77 11.30
CA ARG A 249 -21.33 -2.23 11.17
C ARG A 249 -20.13 -2.82 10.42
N ASN A 250 -20.01 -4.15 10.40
CA ASN A 250 -19.05 -4.84 9.55
C ASN A 250 -19.62 -6.15 8.94
N HIS A 251 -19.09 -6.54 7.77
CA HIS A 251 -19.41 -7.80 7.09
C HIS A 251 -18.24 -8.79 7.03
N TYR A 252 -17.06 -8.32 7.44
CA TYR A 252 -15.76 -8.97 7.36
C TYR A 252 -15.02 -8.72 8.68
N PRO A 253 -13.93 -9.46 8.96
CA PRO A 253 -13.06 -9.13 10.08
C PRO A 253 -12.68 -7.64 10.04
N SER A 254 -12.78 -6.99 11.19
CA SER A 254 -12.62 -5.54 11.34
C SER A 254 -12.01 -5.23 12.70
N GLN A 255 -11.47 -4.03 12.86
CA GLN A 255 -10.94 -3.53 14.12
C GLN A 255 -11.23 -2.04 14.23
N PHE A 256 -12.22 -1.68 15.06
CA PHE A 256 -12.58 -0.27 15.31
C PHE A 256 -11.92 0.22 16.59
N TYR A 257 -11.35 1.42 16.57
CA TYR A 257 -10.90 2.14 17.77
C TYR A 257 -11.52 3.52 17.76
N LEU A 258 -12.29 3.85 18.79
CA LEU A 258 -12.89 5.16 18.99
C LEU A 258 -12.26 5.76 20.25
N LEU A 259 -11.58 6.89 20.09
CA LEU A 259 -10.78 7.53 21.14
C LEU A 259 -11.25 8.99 21.28
N GLY A 260 -11.71 9.41 22.46
CA GLY A 260 -12.14 10.78 22.69
C GLY A 260 -13.36 11.21 21.85
N CYS A 261 -14.17 10.26 21.37
CA CYS A 261 -15.29 10.55 20.46
C CYS A 261 -16.51 11.06 21.22
N GLN A 262 -17.25 11.97 20.59
CA GLN A 262 -18.48 12.55 21.14
C GLN A 262 -19.67 12.20 20.25
N PHE A 263 -20.77 11.75 20.86
CA PHE A 263 -21.99 11.37 20.16
C PHE A 263 -23.14 12.27 20.62
N SER A 264 -24.01 12.69 19.70
CA SER A 264 -25.22 13.42 20.08
C SER A 264 -26.24 12.52 20.80
N GLU A 265 -27.25 13.14 21.40
CA GLU A 265 -28.34 12.41 22.07
C GLU A 265 -29.15 11.51 21.11
N ASN A 266 -28.98 11.68 19.79
CA ASN A 266 -29.67 10.91 18.77
C ASN A 266 -29.04 9.54 18.48
N LEU A 267 -27.87 9.24 19.05
CA LEU A 267 -27.23 7.93 18.87
C LEU A 267 -28.15 6.81 19.39
N ALA A 268 -28.39 5.80 18.57
CA ALA A 268 -29.15 4.62 18.97
C ALA A 268 -28.42 3.81 20.05
N ASP A 269 -29.17 3.19 20.96
CA ASP A 269 -28.65 2.16 21.88
C ASP A 269 -28.39 0.85 21.12
N LYS A 270 -27.44 0.90 20.19
CA LYS A 270 -27.08 -0.18 19.29
C LYS A 270 -25.57 -0.11 19.04
N PRO A 271 -24.78 -1.06 19.58
CA PRO A 271 -23.34 -1.11 19.33
C PRO A 271 -23.08 -1.33 17.84
N ILE A 272 -21.82 -1.19 17.39
CA ILE A 272 -21.40 -1.38 15.98
C ILE A 272 -21.97 -2.68 15.40
N GLY A 273 -21.37 -3.85 15.32
CA GLY A 273 -22.11 -5.11 15.07
C GLY A 273 -21.96 -5.71 13.68
N VAL A 274 -22.03 -7.04 13.65
CA VAL A 274 -21.86 -7.86 12.44
C VAL A 274 -23.23 -8.14 11.84
N VAL A 275 -23.41 -7.94 10.54
CA VAL A 275 -24.73 -8.12 9.88
C VAL A 275 -24.92 -9.49 9.25
N LYS A 276 -23.85 -10.28 9.06
CA LYS A 276 -23.97 -11.66 8.57
C LYS A 276 -24.35 -12.61 9.71
N ASP A 277 -25.18 -13.59 9.40
CA ASP A 277 -25.38 -14.74 10.29
C ASP A 277 -24.07 -15.53 10.41
N LEU A 278 -23.52 -15.60 11.62
CA LEU A 278 -22.25 -16.28 11.91
C LEU A 278 -22.43 -17.80 12.06
N SER A 279 -23.65 -18.34 11.94
CA SER A 279 -24.08 -19.70 12.32
C SER A 279 -23.41 -20.89 11.61
N GLY A 280 -22.30 -20.71 10.89
CA GLY A 280 -21.67 -21.82 10.17
C GLY A 280 -20.15 -21.85 10.00
N VAL A 281 -19.38 -20.76 10.17
CA VAL A 281 -17.94 -20.76 9.77
C VAL A 281 -17.06 -19.70 10.47
N ALA A 282 -17.60 -18.67 11.11
CA ALA A 282 -16.76 -17.53 11.55
C ALA A 282 -16.33 -17.64 13.01
N ASN A 283 -15.03 -17.46 13.30
CA ASN A 283 -14.55 -17.15 14.65
C ASN A 283 -15.07 -15.73 15.03
N PRO A 284 -15.99 -15.58 16.01
CA PRO A 284 -16.56 -14.26 16.36
C PRO A 284 -15.49 -13.25 16.81
N GLU A 285 -14.39 -13.71 17.40
CA GLU A 285 -13.34 -12.86 17.95
C GLU A 285 -12.70 -11.94 16.90
N VAL A 286 -12.54 -12.39 15.65
CA VAL A 286 -11.93 -11.56 14.60
C VAL A 286 -12.91 -10.55 13.99
N TYR A 287 -14.21 -10.71 14.24
CA TYR A 287 -15.28 -9.84 13.73
C TYR A 287 -15.76 -8.80 14.75
N GLU A 288 -15.56 -9.03 16.04
CA GLU A 288 -16.13 -8.21 17.13
C GLU A 288 -15.13 -7.25 17.80
N ARG A 289 -13.96 -7.02 17.19
CA ARG A 289 -12.90 -6.16 17.76
C ARG A 289 -13.26 -4.67 17.68
N ARG A 290 -13.73 -4.12 18.79
CA ARG A 290 -14.15 -2.72 18.94
C ARG A 290 -13.67 -2.20 20.26
N TYR A 291 -12.92 -1.10 20.21
CA TYR A 291 -12.26 -0.54 21.36
C TYR A 291 -12.67 0.92 21.53
N TYR A 292 -13.00 1.27 22.76
CA TYR A 292 -13.43 2.61 23.16
C TYR A 292 -12.50 3.11 24.26
N ALA A 293 -12.19 4.40 24.21
CA ALA A 293 -11.54 5.13 25.30
C ALA A 293 -12.07 6.57 25.32
N ASP A 294 -12.52 7.04 26.48
CA ASP A 294 -12.98 8.42 26.69
C ASP A 294 -14.07 8.86 25.71
N CYS A 295 -15.02 7.96 25.42
CA CYS A 295 -16.11 8.21 24.48
C CYS A 295 -17.41 8.54 25.21
N HIS A 296 -18.04 9.67 24.82
CA HIS A 296 -19.21 10.19 25.54
C HIS A 296 -20.39 10.51 24.62
N ARG A 297 -21.60 10.27 25.13
CA ARG A 297 -22.87 10.60 24.49
C ARG A 297 -23.59 11.70 25.26
N GLU A 298 -24.09 12.71 24.55
CA GLU A 298 -25.00 13.69 25.12
C GLU A 298 -26.27 13.03 25.67
N GLY A 299 -26.64 13.35 26.90
CA GLY A 299 -27.78 12.69 27.58
C GLY A 299 -27.43 11.34 28.21
N GLY A 300 -26.15 10.96 28.30
CA GLY A 300 -25.66 9.82 29.06
C GLY A 300 -25.15 8.68 28.19
N ASP A 301 -24.12 8.01 28.69
CA ASP A 301 -23.40 6.94 28.00
C ASP A 301 -24.17 5.61 28.04
N TYR A 302 -24.13 4.87 26.93
CA TYR A 302 -24.59 3.49 26.87
C TYR A 302 -23.50 2.53 27.35
N ALA A 303 -23.92 1.39 27.93
CA ALA A 303 -22.98 0.41 28.47
C ALA A 303 -21.99 -0.14 27.43
N TRP A 304 -22.40 -0.24 26.16
CA TRP A 304 -21.64 -0.92 25.11
C TRP A 304 -20.42 -0.14 24.58
N HIS A 305 -20.29 1.16 24.88
CA HIS A 305 -19.12 1.96 24.54
C HIS A 305 -18.31 2.40 25.78
N SER A 306 -18.39 1.61 26.86
CA SER A 306 -17.50 1.77 28.00
C SER A 306 -16.05 1.52 27.58
N ASP A 307 -15.11 2.20 28.24
CA ASP A 307 -13.68 2.01 28.03
C ASP A 307 -13.29 0.52 28.15
N ASN A 308 -12.56 0.03 27.15
CA ASN A 308 -12.13 -1.37 27.07
C ASN A 308 -10.80 -1.55 26.31
N LEU A 309 -10.02 -0.48 26.14
CA LEU A 309 -8.81 -0.49 25.31
C LEU A 309 -7.75 -1.49 25.80
N GLU A 310 -7.74 -1.79 27.09
CA GLU A 310 -6.88 -2.81 27.70
C GLU A 310 -7.11 -4.21 27.16
N THR A 311 -8.29 -4.47 26.56
CA THR A 311 -8.64 -5.75 25.93
C THR A 311 -8.12 -5.88 24.50
N ALA A 312 -7.63 -4.79 23.90
CA ALA A 312 -7.00 -4.84 22.60
C ALA A 312 -5.68 -5.60 22.64
N ALA A 313 -5.31 -6.22 21.52
CA ALA A 313 -4.02 -6.89 21.39
C ALA A 313 -2.88 -5.91 21.66
N GLY A 314 -1.98 -6.27 22.58
CA GLY A 314 -0.89 -5.42 23.04
C GLY A 314 -1.28 -4.33 24.05
N SER A 315 -2.58 -4.22 24.41
CA SER A 315 -3.12 -3.26 25.38
C SER A 315 -2.58 -1.83 25.21
N PRO A 316 -2.63 -1.23 23.99
CA PRO A 316 -2.09 0.09 23.74
C PRO A 316 -2.82 1.16 24.58
N THR A 317 -2.09 2.18 24.99
CA THR A 317 -2.66 3.41 25.54
C THR A 317 -3.18 4.33 24.42
N PRO A 318 -4.10 5.26 24.70
CA PRO A 318 -4.60 6.20 23.68
C PRO A 318 -3.51 7.04 23.00
N ASP A 319 -2.41 7.32 23.70
CA ASP A 319 -1.28 8.10 23.16
C ASP A 319 -0.37 7.28 22.24
N GLU A 320 -0.28 5.97 22.44
CA GLU A 320 0.45 5.07 21.53
C GLU A 320 -0.27 4.90 20.18
N ILE A 321 -1.59 5.11 20.15
CA ILE A 321 -2.41 5.02 18.93
C ILE A 321 -2.23 6.29 18.08
N THR A 322 -1.16 6.24 17.29
CA THR A 322 -0.75 7.26 16.32
C THR A 322 -1.03 6.80 14.88
N PRO A 323 -0.96 7.69 13.87
CA PRO A 323 -0.98 7.27 12.47
C PRO A 323 0.10 6.23 12.15
N ALA A 324 1.35 6.46 12.61
CA ALA A 324 2.44 5.52 12.43
C ALA A 324 2.11 4.13 13.01
N TRP A 325 1.63 4.04 14.25
CA TRP A 325 1.20 2.78 14.85
C TRP A 325 0.06 2.11 14.06
N THR A 326 -0.90 2.92 13.60
CA THR A 326 -2.05 2.43 12.83
C THR A 326 -1.59 1.74 11.57
N PHE A 327 -0.60 2.29 10.87
CA PHE A 327 -0.11 1.77 9.60
C PHE A 327 1.08 0.81 9.74
N ASP A 328 1.34 0.28 10.95
CA ASP A 328 2.46 -0.61 11.25
C ASP A 328 3.82 0.02 10.88
N CYS A 329 3.97 1.31 11.18
CA CYS A 329 5.13 2.15 10.84
C CYS A 329 5.46 2.25 9.34
N ARG A 330 4.60 1.74 8.44
CA ARG A 330 4.79 1.80 6.98
C ARG A 330 4.47 3.18 6.40
N TRP A 331 3.72 3.99 7.13
CA TRP A 331 3.36 5.34 6.73
C TRP A 331 3.09 6.21 7.94
N ASP A 332 3.61 7.44 7.92
CA ASP A 332 3.24 8.47 8.88
C ASP A 332 2.91 9.77 8.12
N PRO A 333 1.62 10.07 7.88
CA PRO A 333 1.20 11.28 7.17
C PRO A 333 1.44 12.58 7.98
N GLU A 334 1.64 12.49 9.29
CA GLU A 334 1.88 13.64 10.17
C GLU A 334 3.37 13.94 10.34
N SER A 335 4.25 13.01 9.96
CA SER A 335 5.69 13.22 10.00
C SER A 335 6.10 14.43 9.16
N SER A 336 6.99 15.24 9.70
CA SER A 336 7.70 16.32 8.99
C SER A 336 9.16 15.97 8.72
N THR A 337 9.59 14.76 9.10
CA THR A 337 10.97 14.31 8.95
C THR A 337 11.31 14.12 7.48
N ALA A 338 12.36 14.81 7.02
CA ALA A 338 12.88 14.66 5.67
C ALA A 338 13.25 13.19 5.37
N PRO A 339 13.06 12.71 4.13
CA PRO A 339 13.63 11.43 3.71
C PRO A 339 15.12 11.39 4.02
N ILE A 340 15.64 10.25 4.47
CA ILE A 340 17.08 10.10 4.77
C ILE A 340 17.74 9.15 3.79
N VAL A 341 19.03 9.36 3.50
CA VAL A 341 19.84 8.34 2.81
C VAL A 341 20.15 7.22 3.81
N VAL A 342 19.53 6.06 3.60
CA VAL A 342 19.69 4.87 4.45
C VAL A 342 20.90 4.04 4.06
N GLU A 343 21.28 4.06 2.78
CA GLU A 343 22.39 3.28 2.26
C GLU A 343 23.11 4.05 1.13
N ASN A 344 24.42 3.85 1.04
CA ASN A 344 25.30 4.44 0.05
C ASN A 344 26.19 3.32 -0.49
N GLU A 345 26.02 2.96 -1.77
CA GLU A 345 26.79 1.89 -2.41
C GLU A 345 27.54 2.40 -3.65
N TYR A 346 28.54 1.65 -4.11
CA TYR A 346 29.25 1.96 -5.35
C TYR A 346 29.51 0.74 -6.24
N LYS A 347 29.50 0.95 -7.56
CA LYS A 347 29.87 -0.04 -8.58
C LYS A 347 30.65 0.63 -9.71
N GLY A 348 31.95 0.35 -9.79
CA GLY A 348 32.82 1.02 -10.77
C GLY A 348 32.89 2.52 -10.50
N ASN A 349 32.31 3.33 -11.39
CA ASN A 349 32.24 4.79 -11.26
C ASN A 349 30.82 5.30 -10.89
N GLU A 350 29.91 4.40 -10.52
CA GLU A 350 28.53 4.70 -10.13
C GLU A 350 28.39 4.66 -8.61
N VAL A 351 27.67 5.65 -8.07
CA VAL A 351 27.24 5.71 -6.66
C VAL A 351 25.73 5.53 -6.62
N TYR A 352 25.24 4.70 -5.72
CA TYR A 352 23.84 4.42 -5.49
C TYR A 352 23.49 4.95 -4.09
N LEU A 353 22.61 5.93 -4.01
CA LEU A 353 22.05 6.36 -2.74
C LEU A 353 20.64 5.79 -2.61
N HIS A 354 20.36 5.07 -1.53
CA HIS A 354 19.03 4.59 -1.21
C HIS A 354 18.42 5.47 -0.13
N PHE A 355 17.18 5.85 -0.33
CA PHE A 355 16.41 6.73 0.53
C PHE A 355 15.39 5.93 1.33
N SER A 356 14.97 6.48 2.47
CA SER A 356 13.90 5.91 3.29
C SER A 356 12.53 5.85 2.58
N GLU A 357 12.42 6.49 1.42
CA GLU A 357 11.23 6.53 0.56
C GLU A 357 11.58 7.05 -0.84
N CYS A 358 10.61 7.04 -1.76
CA CYS A 358 10.76 7.67 -3.06
C CYS A 358 10.95 9.19 -2.98
N VAL A 359 11.96 9.70 -3.70
CA VAL A 359 12.29 11.13 -3.78
C VAL A 359 12.15 11.67 -5.20
N SER A 360 11.95 12.99 -5.34
CA SER A 360 11.90 13.70 -6.64
C SER A 360 12.64 15.04 -6.60
N GLY A 361 12.95 15.62 -7.75
CA GLY A 361 13.69 16.88 -7.85
C GLY A 361 15.21 16.69 -7.73
N ALA A 362 15.69 15.45 -7.86
CA ALA A 362 17.10 15.12 -7.68
C ALA A 362 18.02 15.60 -8.81
N GLU A 363 17.47 16.07 -9.93
CA GLU A 363 18.26 16.54 -11.09
C GLU A 363 19.23 17.68 -10.73
N LEU A 364 18.94 18.41 -9.65
CA LEU A 364 19.71 19.56 -9.17
C LEU A 364 20.53 19.25 -7.91
N ALA A 365 20.54 17.97 -7.51
CA ALA A 365 21.32 17.50 -6.39
C ALA A 365 22.79 17.32 -6.78
N GLU A 366 23.67 17.77 -5.90
CA GLU A 366 25.11 17.58 -6.01
C GLU A 366 25.60 16.69 -4.88
N ILE A 367 26.38 15.68 -5.24
CA ILE A 367 27.09 14.88 -4.26
C ILE A 367 28.54 15.36 -4.20
N PHE A 368 28.92 15.88 -3.04
CA PHE A 368 30.30 16.23 -2.72
C PHE A 368 31.06 14.99 -2.30
N ARG A 369 32.28 14.90 -2.82
CA ARG A 369 33.21 13.81 -2.56
C ARG A 369 34.37 14.26 -1.67
N GLU A 370 35.07 13.29 -1.08
CA GLU A 370 36.24 13.55 -0.22
C GLU A 370 37.34 14.38 -0.90
N ASP A 371 37.51 14.23 -2.21
CA ASP A 371 38.49 14.98 -3.01
C ASP A 371 38.00 16.38 -3.45
N GLY A 372 36.78 16.77 -3.06
CA GLY A 372 36.15 18.04 -3.43
C GLY A 372 35.51 18.05 -4.83
N SER A 373 35.53 16.94 -5.57
CA SER A 373 34.81 16.80 -6.83
C SER A 373 33.31 16.53 -6.61
N ILE A 374 32.52 16.73 -7.66
CA ILE A 374 31.05 16.62 -7.63
C ILE A 374 30.61 15.44 -8.50
N ALA A 375 29.79 14.55 -7.95
CA ALA A 375 29.10 13.53 -8.75
C ALA A 375 27.78 14.08 -9.31
N THR A 376 27.44 13.68 -10.53
CA THR A 376 26.26 14.18 -11.26
C THR A 376 25.20 13.10 -11.35
N LEU A 377 23.92 13.48 -11.23
CA LEU A 377 22.81 12.53 -11.33
C LEU A 377 22.83 11.83 -12.70
N LYS A 378 22.73 10.50 -12.69
CA LYS A 378 22.58 9.66 -13.87
C LYS A 378 21.12 9.27 -14.11
N LYS A 379 20.44 8.78 -13.07
CA LYS A 379 19.05 8.26 -13.10
C LYS A 379 18.52 8.05 -11.68
N GLY A 380 17.22 7.77 -11.57
CA GLY A 380 16.57 7.38 -10.31
C GLY A 380 15.58 8.42 -9.79
N ASP A 381 15.43 9.57 -10.45
CA ASP A 381 14.44 10.55 -10.02
C ASP A 381 13.03 9.94 -10.00
N GLY A 382 12.32 10.11 -8.88
CA GLY A 382 11.05 9.43 -8.61
C GLY A 382 11.15 8.09 -7.90
N ALA A 383 12.34 7.52 -7.72
CA ALA A 383 12.57 6.28 -7.01
C ALA A 383 13.06 6.53 -5.58
N ASP A 384 13.08 5.47 -4.79
CA ASP A 384 13.73 5.39 -3.48
C ASP A 384 15.24 5.18 -3.59
N TRP A 385 15.80 5.30 -4.79
CA TRP A 385 17.23 5.27 -5.03
C TRP A 385 17.63 6.25 -6.12
N LEU A 386 18.84 6.78 -6.03
CA LEU A 386 19.44 7.65 -7.03
C LEU A 386 20.81 7.10 -7.43
N VAL A 387 21.12 7.16 -8.73
CA VAL A 387 22.44 6.79 -9.26
C VAL A 387 23.15 8.05 -9.72
N PHE A 388 24.38 8.23 -9.24
CA PHE A 388 25.27 9.31 -9.64
C PHE A 388 26.52 8.78 -10.34
N MET A 389 27.02 9.53 -11.32
CA MET A 389 28.28 9.26 -11.99
C MET A 389 29.42 10.05 -11.35
N GLY A 390 30.55 9.38 -11.18
CA GLY A 390 31.78 10.00 -10.69
C GLY A 390 32.08 9.66 -9.24
N GLY A 391 31.79 8.44 -8.76
CA GLY A 391 32.27 7.97 -7.46
C GLY A 391 32.91 6.60 -7.58
N ASN A 392 34.09 6.43 -6.95
CA ASN A 392 34.85 5.19 -6.93
C ASN A 392 35.51 5.01 -5.55
N ALA A 393 36.15 3.86 -5.34
CA ALA A 393 36.74 3.53 -4.04
C ALA A 393 37.80 4.51 -3.53
N ASP A 394 38.37 5.34 -4.42
CA ASP A 394 39.47 6.26 -4.11
C ASP A 394 39.00 7.67 -3.73
N SER A 395 37.71 7.98 -3.92
CA SER A 395 37.12 9.26 -3.53
C SER A 395 35.62 9.09 -3.32
N MET A 396 35.25 8.96 -2.05
CA MET A 396 33.91 8.54 -1.66
C MET A 396 32.93 9.72 -1.62
N PRO A 397 31.65 9.47 -1.97
CA PRO A 397 30.58 10.44 -1.73
C PRO A 397 30.35 10.58 -0.23
N VAL A 398 30.42 11.81 0.30
CA VAL A 398 30.33 12.09 1.74
C VAL A 398 29.15 12.98 2.11
N ARG A 399 28.66 13.77 1.17
CA ARG A 399 27.58 14.72 1.43
C ARG A 399 26.73 14.94 0.19
N LEU A 400 25.42 14.86 0.37
CA LEU A 400 24.43 15.30 -0.59
C LEU A 400 24.06 16.74 -0.25
N GLU A 401 24.14 17.67 -1.19
CA GLU A 401 23.56 19.02 -1.05
C GLU A 401 22.74 19.36 -2.29
N THR A 402 21.84 20.31 -2.13
CA THR A 402 21.03 20.85 -3.22
C THR A 402 21.40 22.30 -3.52
N LYS A 403 21.50 22.68 -4.79
CA LYS A 403 21.84 24.05 -5.22
C LYS A 403 20.62 24.99 -5.19
N GLY A 404 19.95 25.07 -4.04
CA GLY A 404 18.81 25.97 -3.82
C GLY A 404 17.43 25.42 -4.19
N ASP A 405 17.35 24.28 -4.88
CA ASP A 405 16.11 23.55 -5.18
C ASP A 405 16.08 22.24 -4.38
N GLU A 406 15.04 22.02 -3.57
CA GLU A 406 14.99 20.93 -2.60
C GLU A 406 14.62 19.57 -3.23
N ILE A 407 15.27 18.49 -2.79
CA ILE A 407 14.75 17.14 -3.07
C ILE A 407 13.52 16.91 -2.18
N LEU A 408 12.43 16.43 -2.77
CA LEU A 408 11.17 16.21 -2.08
C LEU A 408 10.90 14.73 -1.87
N GLY A 409 10.53 14.37 -0.64
CA GLY A 409 9.85 13.11 -0.37
C GLY A 409 8.51 13.07 -1.11
N THR A 410 8.23 11.96 -1.77
CA THR A 410 7.03 11.83 -2.61
C THR A 410 5.94 10.98 -1.97
N VAL A 411 6.18 10.36 -0.82
CA VAL A 411 5.11 9.72 -0.05
C VAL A 411 4.18 10.79 0.51
N ALA A 412 2.86 10.57 0.39
CA ALA A 412 1.85 11.53 0.82
C ALA A 412 2.05 11.91 2.31
N SER A 413 2.11 13.22 2.58
CA SER A 413 2.27 13.79 3.93
C SER A 413 1.60 15.15 3.98
N LEU A 414 1.17 15.58 5.17
CA LEU A 414 0.44 16.84 5.37
C LEU A 414 1.30 18.08 5.09
N ALA A 415 2.62 17.94 5.27
CA ALA A 415 3.60 18.97 4.96
C ALA A 415 4.64 18.40 3.97
N PRO A 416 5.14 19.20 3.01
CA PRO A 416 6.25 18.79 2.15
C PRO A 416 7.49 18.45 2.99
N ARG A 417 8.14 17.32 2.67
CA ARG A 417 9.35 16.85 3.37
C ARG A 417 10.55 17.02 2.47
N ARG A 418 11.43 17.95 2.86
CA ARG A 418 12.47 18.54 2.01
C ARG A 418 13.86 18.14 2.48
N ILE A 419 14.71 17.74 1.55
CA ILE A 419 16.12 17.47 1.80
C ILE A 419 16.93 18.63 1.21
N ASN A 420 17.60 19.37 2.10
CA ASN A 420 18.53 20.44 1.71
C ASN A 420 19.97 19.94 1.64
N SER A 421 20.42 19.25 2.68
CA SER A 421 21.74 18.63 2.78
C SER A 421 21.69 17.41 3.72
N GLN A 422 22.49 16.39 3.42
CA GLN A 422 22.70 15.23 4.29
C GLN A 422 24.13 14.73 4.23
N THR A 423 24.67 14.37 5.40
CA THR A 423 25.87 13.52 5.47
C THR A 423 25.50 12.12 5.04
N LEU A 424 26.27 11.55 4.11
CA LEU A 424 26.00 10.21 3.59
C LEU A 424 26.53 9.13 4.53
N PRO A 425 25.83 7.99 4.66
CA PRO A 425 26.40 6.84 5.34
C PRO A 425 27.66 6.36 4.61
N LYS A 426 28.50 5.59 5.31
CA LYS A 426 29.75 5.06 4.73
C LYS A 426 29.44 4.21 3.50
N ALA A 427 30.12 4.51 2.39
CA ALA A 427 29.92 3.80 1.14
C ALA A 427 30.39 2.34 1.21
N SER A 428 29.62 1.42 0.63
CA SER A 428 29.94 -0.01 0.49
C SER A 428 29.96 -0.47 -0.98
N PRO A 429 30.72 -1.51 -1.36
CA PRO A 429 30.60 -2.08 -2.70
C PRO A 429 29.20 -2.64 -2.93
N ARG A 430 28.55 -2.29 -4.03
CA ARG A 430 27.22 -2.81 -4.39
C ARG A 430 27.32 -4.31 -4.71
N LYS A 431 26.64 -5.14 -3.92
CA LYS A 431 26.58 -6.60 -4.11
C LYS A 431 25.40 -6.95 -5.03
N GLN A 432 25.64 -7.87 -5.95
CA GLN A 432 24.58 -8.55 -6.71
C GLN A 432 24.32 -9.89 -6.05
N VAL A 433 23.04 -10.26 -5.93
CA VAL A 433 22.59 -11.49 -5.30
C VAL A 433 21.81 -12.30 -6.33
N LYS A 434 22.15 -13.57 -6.50
CA LYS A 434 21.39 -14.48 -7.36
C LYS A 434 20.61 -15.48 -6.53
N ILE A 435 19.31 -15.56 -6.79
CA ILE A 435 18.39 -16.52 -6.17
C ILE A 435 17.92 -17.49 -7.25
N VAL A 436 18.11 -18.80 -7.04
CA VAL A 436 17.54 -19.83 -7.91
C VAL A 436 16.34 -20.47 -7.23
N LEU A 437 15.23 -20.58 -7.95
CA LEU A 437 14.03 -21.25 -7.47
C LEU A 437 13.96 -22.66 -8.06
N VAL A 438 13.77 -23.66 -7.21
CA VAL A 438 13.62 -25.06 -7.58
C VAL A 438 12.30 -25.58 -7.01
N GLY A 439 11.50 -26.22 -7.86
CA GLY A 439 10.25 -26.80 -7.40
C GLY A 439 9.30 -27.24 -8.49
N ASP A 440 8.05 -27.39 -8.07
CA ASP A 440 6.95 -27.91 -8.88
C ASP A 440 6.07 -26.81 -9.52
N SER A 441 4.83 -27.16 -9.88
CA SER A 441 3.90 -26.25 -10.55
C SER A 441 3.45 -25.06 -9.71
N THR A 442 3.52 -25.12 -8.38
CA THR A 442 3.15 -23.99 -7.54
C THR A 442 4.27 -22.94 -7.42
N VAL A 443 5.48 -23.26 -7.90
CA VAL A 443 6.62 -22.33 -8.01
C VAL A 443 6.84 -21.85 -9.45
N ALA A 444 6.54 -22.71 -10.44
CA ALA A 444 6.91 -22.51 -11.83
C ALA A 444 6.31 -21.26 -12.48
N THR A 445 7.06 -20.70 -13.43
CA THR A 445 6.57 -19.65 -14.33
C THR A 445 5.95 -20.27 -15.57
N TYR A 446 4.78 -19.75 -15.95
CA TYR A 446 4.03 -20.13 -17.14
C TYR A 446 3.87 -18.95 -18.11
N ASP A 447 3.40 -19.23 -19.32
CA ASP A 447 3.11 -18.20 -20.31
C ASP A 447 2.11 -17.16 -19.77
N ALA A 448 2.21 -15.91 -20.25
CA ALA A 448 1.36 -14.80 -19.75
C ALA A 448 -0.15 -15.05 -19.91
N ASN A 449 -0.55 -15.88 -20.87
CA ASN A 449 -1.95 -16.23 -21.14
C ASN A 449 -2.41 -17.50 -20.40
N HIS A 450 -1.53 -18.12 -19.62
CA HIS A 450 -1.84 -19.32 -18.86
C HIS A 450 -2.82 -18.98 -17.72
N PRO A 451 -3.86 -19.80 -17.46
CA PRO A 451 -4.87 -19.50 -16.41
C PRO A 451 -4.31 -19.46 -14.99
N TYR A 452 -3.11 -20.00 -14.79
CA TYR A 452 -2.41 -20.00 -13.51
C TYR A 452 -0.92 -19.70 -13.63
N GLN A 453 -0.33 -19.22 -12.53
CA GLN A 453 1.08 -18.98 -12.30
C GLN A 453 1.50 -19.59 -10.95
N GLY A 454 2.77 -19.98 -10.81
CA GLY A 454 3.37 -20.29 -9.50
C GLY A 454 3.81 -19.01 -8.78
N TRP A 455 3.98 -19.05 -7.45
CA TRP A 455 4.43 -17.89 -6.68
C TRP A 455 5.83 -17.41 -7.11
N GLY A 456 6.67 -18.32 -7.61
CA GLY A 456 8.00 -17.98 -8.13
C GLY A 456 7.97 -17.11 -9.39
N TRP A 457 6.82 -16.99 -10.09
CA TRP A 457 6.63 -16.03 -11.19
C TRP A 457 6.55 -14.57 -10.69
N ALA A 458 6.20 -14.37 -9.42
CA ALA A 458 6.00 -13.04 -8.85
C ALA A 458 7.12 -12.61 -7.89
N LEU A 459 7.97 -13.53 -7.46
CA LEU A 459 8.99 -13.27 -6.46
C LEU A 459 10.03 -12.22 -6.90
N ASP A 460 10.44 -12.23 -8.18
CA ASP A 460 11.41 -11.28 -8.74
C ASP A 460 10.95 -9.82 -8.61
N ARG A 461 9.64 -9.57 -8.69
CA ARG A 461 9.02 -8.24 -8.53
C ARG A 461 9.15 -7.70 -7.12
N LEU A 462 9.49 -8.56 -6.15
CA LEU A 462 9.61 -8.17 -4.76
C LEU A 462 10.98 -7.59 -4.41
N PHE A 463 11.98 -7.76 -5.28
CA PHE A 463 13.34 -7.29 -5.07
C PHE A 463 13.71 -6.13 -6.00
N ASP A 464 14.65 -5.30 -5.58
CA ASP A 464 15.28 -4.28 -6.41
C ASP A 464 16.22 -4.87 -7.47
N ASP A 465 16.94 -4.02 -8.20
CA ASP A 465 17.84 -4.42 -9.29
C ASP A 465 19.18 -5.03 -8.84
N ARG A 466 19.36 -5.27 -7.52
CA ARG A 466 20.50 -6.03 -6.98
C ARG A 466 20.24 -7.54 -6.95
N VAL A 467 19.00 -7.98 -7.16
CA VAL A 467 18.63 -9.39 -7.10
C VAL A 467 18.25 -9.91 -8.48
N GLU A 468 18.90 -10.98 -8.90
CA GLU A 468 18.49 -11.79 -10.05
C GLU A 468 17.77 -13.04 -9.54
N VAL A 469 16.51 -13.22 -9.92
CA VAL A 469 15.77 -14.45 -9.62
C VAL A 469 15.70 -15.32 -10.87
N VAL A 470 16.27 -16.52 -10.79
CA VAL A 470 16.26 -17.53 -11.85
C VAL A 470 15.29 -18.65 -11.47
N ASN A 471 14.14 -18.72 -12.13
CA ASN A 471 13.12 -19.72 -11.82
C ASN A 471 13.30 -21.00 -12.64
N GLU A 472 13.89 -22.02 -12.01
CA GLU A 472 14.12 -23.34 -12.61
C GLU A 472 13.03 -24.36 -12.29
N ALA A 473 12.01 -23.98 -11.51
CA ALA A 473 10.88 -24.85 -11.22
C ALA A 473 10.11 -25.25 -12.48
N ARG A 474 9.58 -26.48 -12.48
CA ARG A 474 8.88 -27.06 -13.63
C ARG A 474 7.62 -27.77 -13.18
N GLY A 475 6.50 -27.43 -13.83
CA GLY A 475 5.23 -28.07 -13.57
C GLY A 475 5.28 -29.60 -13.74
N GLY A 476 4.57 -30.30 -12.85
CA GLY A 476 4.45 -31.76 -12.87
C GLY A 476 5.66 -32.54 -12.33
N ARG A 477 6.71 -31.86 -11.86
CA ARG A 477 7.91 -32.49 -11.27
C ARG A 477 7.76 -32.62 -9.75
N SER A 478 8.39 -33.66 -9.24
CA SER A 478 8.52 -34.01 -7.82
C SER A 478 9.98 -33.88 -7.39
N SER A 479 10.25 -34.03 -6.08
CA SER A 479 11.61 -34.01 -5.54
C SER A 479 12.54 -35.02 -6.24
N LYS A 480 12.00 -36.15 -6.70
CA LYS A 480 12.71 -37.21 -7.44
C LYS A 480 12.86 -36.89 -8.91
N SER A 481 11.74 -36.68 -9.62
CA SER A 481 11.74 -36.50 -11.08
C SER A 481 12.51 -35.27 -11.54
N PHE A 482 12.53 -34.20 -10.73
CA PHE A 482 13.33 -33.01 -11.03
C PHE A 482 14.84 -33.32 -11.13
N ARG A 483 15.34 -34.27 -10.34
CA ARG A 483 16.73 -34.74 -10.42
C ARG A 483 16.94 -35.68 -11.60
N THR A 484 16.09 -36.69 -11.75
CA THR A 484 16.26 -37.71 -12.79
C THR A 484 16.13 -37.16 -14.20
N GLU A 485 15.38 -36.06 -14.39
CA GLU A 485 15.24 -35.32 -15.64
C GLU A 485 16.35 -34.26 -15.88
N GLY A 486 17.35 -34.16 -14.97
CA GLY A 486 18.49 -33.25 -15.13
C GLY A 486 18.20 -31.77 -14.88
N HIS A 487 17.04 -31.43 -14.28
CA HIS A 487 16.74 -30.03 -13.96
C HIS A 487 17.55 -29.50 -12.78
N TRP A 488 17.93 -30.38 -11.85
CA TRP A 488 18.82 -30.02 -10.75
C TRP A 488 20.21 -29.58 -11.23
N ASP A 489 20.81 -30.33 -12.15
CA ASP A 489 22.13 -30.00 -12.69
C ASP A 489 22.12 -28.63 -13.37
N ARG A 490 21.01 -28.29 -14.05
CA ARG A 490 20.82 -26.95 -14.61
C ARG A 490 20.68 -25.88 -13.52
N ALA A 491 19.89 -26.15 -12.48
CA ALA A 491 19.66 -25.21 -11.38
C ALA A 491 20.96 -24.86 -10.62
N ILE A 492 21.76 -25.87 -10.26
CA ILE A 492 22.99 -25.66 -9.52
C ILE A 492 24.09 -25.01 -10.38
N GLY A 493 24.04 -25.22 -11.70
CA GLY A 493 24.96 -24.60 -12.65
C GLY A 493 24.89 -23.07 -12.74
N HIS A 494 23.84 -22.44 -12.19
CA HIS A 494 23.71 -20.98 -12.14
C HIS A 494 24.62 -20.29 -11.12
N GLN A 495 25.26 -21.05 -10.22
CA GLN A 495 26.15 -20.54 -9.16
C GLN A 495 25.46 -19.43 -8.34
N ALA A 496 24.31 -19.78 -7.75
CA ALA A 496 23.49 -18.84 -6.99
C ALA A 496 24.07 -18.53 -5.61
N ASP A 497 23.72 -17.37 -5.04
CA ASP A 497 23.93 -17.10 -3.62
C ASP A 497 22.89 -17.84 -2.77
N TYR A 498 21.65 -17.95 -3.26
CA TYR A 498 20.53 -18.62 -2.58
C TYR A 498 19.83 -19.64 -3.49
N VAL A 499 19.38 -20.76 -2.92
CA VAL A 499 18.52 -21.72 -3.61
C VAL A 499 17.26 -21.98 -2.77
N LEU A 500 16.10 -21.55 -3.27
CA LEU A 500 14.81 -21.83 -2.64
C LEU A 500 14.24 -23.12 -3.20
N ILE A 501 13.95 -24.10 -2.35
CA ILE A 501 13.61 -25.47 -2.73
C ILE A 501 12.21 -25.81 -2.20
N GLN A 502 11.26 -26.09 -3.10
CA GLN A 502 9.89 -26.47 -2.74
C GLN A 502 9.38 -27.66 -3.55
N PHE A 503 8.99 -28.74 -2.86
CA PHE A 503 8.36 -29.92 -3.46
C PHE A 503 7.26 -30.48 -2.57
N GLY A 504 6.48 -31.43 -3.08
CA GLY A 504 5.44 -32.12 -2.31
C GLY A 504 4.22 -32.47 -3.15
N HIS A 505 3.71 -31.55 -4.00
CA HIS A 505 2.42 -31.78 -4.67
C HIS A 505 2.43 -32.97 -5.66
N ASN A 506 3.55 -33.16 -6.35
CA ASN A 506 3.75 -34.26 -7.30
C ASN A 506 4.45 -35.46 -6.67
N ASP A 507 4.89 -35.33 -5.41
CA ASP A 507 5.47 -36.39 -4.60
C ASP A 507 4.39 -37.26 -3.94
N ASN A 508 3.18 -36.69 -3.74
CA ASN A 508 1.99 -37.36 -3.21
C ASN A 508 1.68 -38.68 -3.94
N PRO A 509 1.07 -39.68 -3.26
CA PRO A 509 0.58 -40.89 -3.91
C PRO A 509 -0.38 -40.63 -5.09
N GLY A 510 -0.39 -41.54 -6.08
CA GLY A 510 -1.24 -41.47 -7.28
C GLY A 510 -0.64 -40.67 -8.45
N LYS A 511 0.65 -40.35 -8.42
CA LYS A 511 1.40 -39.61 -9.46
C LYS A 511 2.28 -40.51 -10.34
N GLY A 512 2.41 -41.78 -9.99
CA GLY A 512 3.21 -42.79 -10.66
C GLY A 512 4.62 -42.94 -10.08
N PRO A 513 5.28 -44.09 -10.31
CA PRO A 513 6.53 -44.48 -9.65
C PRO A 513 7.74 -43.56 -9.96
N GLU A 514 7.68 -42.82 -11.06
CA GLU A 514 8.71 -41.85 -11.44
C GLU A 514 8.65 -40.56 -10.62
N ARG A 515 7.51 -40.29 -9.98
CA ARG A 515 7.26 -39.04 -9.27
C ARG A 515 7.00 -39.22 -7.77
N GLU A 516 6.24 -40.25 -7.42
CA GLU A 516 5.88 -40.53 -6.03
C GLU A 516 7.11 -40.75 -5.14
N THR A 517 7.09 -40.18 -3.95
CA THR A 517 8.12 -40.36 -2.91
C THR A 517 7.48 -40.39 -1.53
N ASP A 518 8.13 -41.07 -0.59
CA ASP A 518 7.73 -41.30 0.80
C ASP A 518 8.25 -40.18 1.72
N PRO A 519 7.36 -39.41 2.40
CA PRO A 519 7.73 -38.34 3.32
C PRO A 519 8.07 -38.82 4.74
N THR A 520 7.94 -40.12 5.05
CA THR A 520 8.22 -40.66 6.38
C THR A 520 9.71 -40.60 6.74
N PRO A 521 10.09 -40.73 8.02
CA PRO A 521 11.50 -40.81 8.42
C PRO A 521 12.25 -41.91 7.66
N GLY A 522 13.32 -41.53 6.94
CA GLY A 522 14.09 -42.45 6.09
C GLY A 522 13.53 -42.69 4.69
N GLY A 523 12.36 -42.11 4.36
CA GLY A 523 11.77 -42.12 3.03
C GLY A 523 12.59 -41.33 1.98
N ASP A 524 12.33 -41.60 0.71
CA ASP A 524 13.09 -40.99 -0.40
C ASP A 524 12.79 -39.50 -0.61
N PHE A 525 11.63 -38.99 -0.19
CA PHE A 525 11.36 -37.54 -0.22
C PHE A 525 12.37 -36.78 0.65
N ARG A 526 12.55 -37.20 1.91
CA ARG A 526 13.49 -36.57 2.84
C ARG A 526 14.93 -36.69 2.35
N LYS A 527 15.31 -37.84 1.80
CA LYS A 527 16.64 -38.04 1.20
C LYS A 527 16.89 -37.10 0.03
N ASN A 528 15.90 -36.91 -0.85
CA ASN A 528 16.02 -35.98 -1.97
C ASN A 528 16.20 -34.54 -1.48
N LEU A 529 15.41 -34.10 -0.49
CA LEU A 529 15.56 -32.78 0.13
C LEU A 529 16.94 -32.60 0.76
N ALA A 530 17.44 -33.59 1.50
CA ALA A 530 18.77 -33.56 2.07
C ALA A 530 19.86 -33.39 1.00
N HIS A 531 19.78 -34.16 -0.09
CA HIS A 531 20.73 -34.00 -1.20
C HIS A 531 20.67 -32.60 -1.82
N TYR A 532 19.48 -32.01 -2.04
CA TYR A 532 19.38 -30.64 -2.54
C TYR A 532 20.06 -29.63 -1.62
N VAL A 533 19.88 -29.76 -0.30
CA VAL A 533 20.49 -28.88 0.71
C VAL A 533 22.01 -29.04 0.71
N GLU A 534 22.51 -30.28 0.80
CA GLU A 534 23.94 -30.58 0.84
C GLU A 534 24.67 -30.14 -0.43
N GLU A 535 24.08 -30.41 -1.59
CA GLU A 535 24.65 -30.05 -2.89
C GLU A 535 24.61 -28.53 -3.13
N SER A 536 23.58 -27.83 -2.64
CA SER A 536 23.55 -26.35 -2.63
C SER A 536 24.72 -25.78 -1.84
N ARG A 537 24.92 -26.28 -0.61
CA ARG A 537 26.04 -25.88 0.25
C ARG A 537 27.38 -26.20 -0.37
N ALA A 538 27.53 -27.38 -0.99
CA ALA A 538 28.75 -27.78 -1.69
C ALA A 538 29.07 -26.88 -2.90
N ALA A 539 28.04 -26.32 -3.55
CA ALA A 539 28.19 -25.34 -4.62
C ALA A 539 28.41 -23.89 -4.11
N GLY A 540 28.42 -23.67 -2.79
CA GLY A 540 28.60 -22.36 -2.16
C GLY A 540 27.33 -21.52 -2.02
N ALA A 541 26.15 -22.09 -2.29
CA ALA A 541 24.87 -21.43 -2.13
C ALA A 541 24.26 -21.70 -0.75
N GLU A 542 23.46 -20.75 -0.26
CA GLU A 542 22.65 -20.90 0.96
C GLU A 542 21.28 -21.49 0.58
N PRO A 543 20.99 -22.76 0.93
CA PRO A 543 19.69 -23.36 0.67
C PRO A 543 18.64 -22.82 1.65
N ILE A 544 17.43 -22.60 1.14
CA ILE A 544 16.24 -22.31 1.94
C ILE A 544 15.15 -23.29 1.52
N LEU A 545 14.66 -24.07 2.47
CA LEU A 545 13.54 -24.96 2.22
C LEU A 545 12.23 -24.18 2.27
N VAL A 546 11.28 -24.54 1.41
CA VAL A 546 9.93 -23.97 1.41
C VAL A 546 8.94 -25.12 1.40
N SER A 547 8.05 -25.17 2.40
CA SER A 547 7.03 -26.23 2.46
C SER A 547 6.01 -26.06 1.30
N PRO A 548 5.40 -27.15 0.78
CA PRO A 548 4.38 -27.02 -0.25
C PRO A 548 3.13 -26.31 0.30
N PRO A 549 2.50 -25.40 -0.46
CA PRO A 549 1.31 -24.69 0.00
C PRO A 549 0.16 -25.66 0.33
N THR A 550 -0.75 -25.22 1.20
CA THR A 550 -1.95 -26.01 1.51
C THR A 550 -2.86 -26.10 0.29
N ARG A 551 -3.64 -27.19 0.19
CA ARG A 551 -4.74 -27.25 -0.77
C ARG A 551 -5.94 -26.53 -0.17
N ARG A 552 -6.64 -25.75 -0.97
CA ARG A 552 -7.79 -24.95 -0.51
C ARG A 552 -9.07 -25.80 -0.38
N VAL A 553 -9.05 -26.78 0.51
CA VAL A 553 -10.21 -27.66 0.78
C VAL A 553 -10.89 -27.21 2.07
N PHE A 554 -12.08 -26.62 1.96
CA PHE A 554 -12.88 -26.22 3.12
C PHE A 554 -13.82 -27.34 3.56
N VAL A 555 -13.84 -27.66 4.85
CA VAL A 555 -14.86 -28.48 5.50
C VAL A 555 -15.29 -27.78 6.79
N GLU A 556 -16.59 -27.58 6.97
CA GLU A 556 -17.17 -26.86 8.11
C GLU A 556 -16.51 -25.49 8.36
N GLY A 557 -16.09 -24.83 7.28
CA GLY A 557 -15.52 -23.49 7.36
C GLY A 557 -14.02 -23.40 7.63
N ALA A 558 -13.37 -24.50 7.96
CA ALA A 558 -11.92 -24.58 8.17
C ALA A 558 -11.21 -25.23 6.97
N ILE A 559 -9.93 -24.91 6.77
CA ILE A 559 -9.11 -25.63 5.81
C ILE A 559 -8.77 -26.99 6.42
N ILE A 560 -9.18 -28.05 5.74
CA ILE A 560 -8.71 -29.39 6.09
C ILE A 560 -7.47 -29.71 5.28
N ASN A 561 -6.40 -29.99 6.03
CA ASN A 561 -5.20 -30.62 5.52
C ASN A 561 -5.28 -32.10 5.90
N PRO A 562 -5.86 -32.97 5.06
CA PRO A 562 -5.93 -34.40 5.40
C PRO A 562 -4.51 -34.95 5.60
N THR A 563 -4.38 -35.89 6.55
CA THR A 563 -3.18 -36.73 6.73
C THR A 563 -2.84 -37.53 5.47
N GLU A 564 -3.81 -37.67 4.56
CA GLU A 564 -3.65 -38.14 3.19
C GLU A 564 -3.59 -36.92 2.24
N GLY A 565 -2.41 -36.30 2.09
CA GLY A 565 -2.28 -35.09 1.27
C GLY A 565 -0.91 -34.41 1.36
N ASN A 566 -0.90 -33.07 1.22
CA ASN A 566 0.34 -32.28 1.26
C ASN A 566 0.92 -32.07 2.66
N LEU A 567 0.12 -32.23 3.72
CA LEU A 567 0.58 -31.96 5.09
C LEU A 567 1.76 -32.85 5.51
N PRO A 568 1.76 -34.18 5.30
CA PRO A 568 2.94 -35.01 5.57
C PRO A 568 4.22 -34.55 4.85
N TYR A 569 4.09 -34.00 3.64
CA TYR A 569 5.24 -33.47 2.89
C TYR A 569 5.70 -32.13 3.47
N ALA A 570 4.79 -31.26 3.90
CA ALA A 570 5.14 -30.04 4.62
C ALA A 570 5.85 -30.34 5.95
N GLU A 571 5.33 -31.27 6.74
CA GLU A 571 5.97 -31.72 7.98
C GLU A 571 7.34 -32.36 7.72
N ALA A 572 7.49 -33.13 6.64
CA ALA A 572 8.78 -33.67 6.24
C ALA A 572 9.79 -32.60 5.83
N VAL A 573 9.36 -31.53 5.14
CA VAL A 573 10.21 -30.37 4.85
C VAL A 573 10.70 -29.71 6.14
N LEU A 574 9.79 -29.46 7.10
CA LEU A 574 10.15 -28.86 8.39
C LEU A 574 11.10 -29.75 9.20
N ALA A 575 10.88 -31.07 9.18
CA ALA A 575 11.77 -32.03 9.85
C ALA A 575 13.17 -32.03 9.23
N VAL A 576 13.29 -32.05 7.90
CA VAL A 576 14.60 -31.98 7.21
C VAL A 576 15.29 -30.65 7.47
N ALA A 577 14.54 -29.54 7.48
CA ALA A 577 15.06 -28.22 7.82
C ALA A 577 15.69 -28.22 9.22
N GLN A 578 14.98 -28.78 10.20
CA GLN A 578 15.47 -28.91 11.56
C GLN A 578 16.69 -29.84 11.66
N GLU A 579 16.64 -31.01 11.01
CA GLU A 579 17.71 -32.02 11.03
C GLU A 579 19.03 -31.50 10.42
N LEU A 580 18.94 -30.67 9.38
CA LEU A 580 20.10 -30.16 8.63
C LEU A 580 20.48 -28.72 8.99
N GLU A 581 19.80 -28.12 9.97
CA GLU A 581 19.94 -26.70 10.33
C GLU A 581 19.82 -25.79 9.09
N CYS A 582 18.82 -26.07 8.25
CA CYS A 582 18.54 -25.33 7.02
C CYS A 582 17.41 -24.32 7.29
N PRO A 583 17.55 -23.04 6.91
CA PRO A 583 16.45 -22.09 6.98
C PRO A 583 15.22 -22.58 6.22
N VAL A 584 14.02 -22.28 6.73
CA VAL A 584 12.77 -22.75 6.16
C VAL A 584 11.66 -21.72 6.21
N VAL A 585 10.86 -21.65 5.16
CA VAL A 585 9.58 -20.93 5.12
C VAL A 585 8.44 -21.93 5.15
N ASP A 586 7.56 -21.83 6.16
CA ASP A 586 6.40 -22.71 6.28
C ASP A 586 5.21 -22.16 5.48
N LEU A 587 5.34 -22.20 4.15
CA LEU A 587 4.31 -21.73 3.24
C LEU A 587 2.99 -22.49 3.39
N ASN A 588 3.01 -23.76 3.82
CA ASN A 588 1.81 -24.52 4.12
C ASN A 588 0.96 -23.86 5.21
N ARG A 589 1.59 -23.50 6.35
CA ARG A 589 0.92 -22.79 7.42
C ARG A 589 0.45 -21.41 6.97
N LEU A 590 1.32 -20.65 6.32
CA LEU A 590 1.00 -19.30 5.84
C LEU A 590 -0.22 -19.27 4.91
N THR A 591 -0.29 -20.20 3.96
CA THR A 591 -1.42 -20.28 3.01
C THR A 591 -2.69 -20.78 3.67
N ARG A 592 -2.60 -21.69 4.65
CA ARG A 592 -3.74 -22.12 5.47
C ARG A 592 -4.33 -20.95 6.26
N GLU A 593 -3.50 -20.24 7.02
CA GLU A 593 -3.92 -19.08 7.81
C GLU A 593 -4.53 -17.98 6.92
N LEU A 594 -3.96 -17.77 5.73
CA LEU A 594 -4.53 -16.85 4.74
C LEU A 594 -5.93 -17.31 4.30
N PHE A 595 -6.10 -18.56 3.88
CA PHE A 595 -7.41 -19.03 3.42
C PHE A 595 -8.46 -19.06 4.51
N GLU A 596 -8.12 -19.51 5.72
CA GLU A 596 -9.03 -19.51 6.88
C GLU A 596 -9.48 -18.10 7.23
N ARG A 597 -8.56 -17.13 7.20
CA ARG A 597 -8.88 -15.72 7.45
C ARG A 597 -9.81 -15.12 6.39
N LEU A 598 -9.57 -15.41 5.11
CA LEU A 598 -10.41 -14.92 4.01
C LEU A 598 -11.77 -15.63 3.95
N GLY A 599 -11.82 -16.90 4.38
CA GLY A 599 -12.94 -17.79 4.17
C GLY A 599 -13.06 -18.25 2.71
N GLN A 600 -13.99 -19.18 2.47
CA GLN A 600 -14.12 -19.84 1.17
C GLN A 600 -14.39 -18.85 0.01
N GLN A 601 -15.42 -18.01 0.12
CA GLN A 601 -15.82 -17.12 -0.98
C GLN A 601 -14.80 -16.01 -1.24
N SER A 602 -14.25 -15.38 -0.20
CA SER A 602 -13.31 -14.26 -0.36
C SER A 602 -11.92 -14.69 -0.84
N SER A 603 -11.62 -15.99 -0.83
CA SER A 603 -10.38 -16.55 -1.38
C SER A 603 -10.51 -17.14 -2.79
N ASP A 604 -11.70 -17.12 -3.40
CA ASP A 604 -11.93 -17.72 -4.73
C ASP A 604 -11.04 -17.12 -5.84
N TRP A 605 -10.66 -15.84 -5.73
CA TRP A 605 -9.81 -15.19 -6.73
C TRP A 605 -8.35 -15.67 -6.70
N ILE A 606 -7.90 -16.31 -5.63
CA ILE A 606 -6.51 -16.75 -5.47
C ILE A 606 -6.22 -17.94 -6.39
N GLN A 607 -7.21 -18.79 -6.68
CA GLN A 607 -7.06 -20.01 -7.47
C GLN A 607 -8.06 -20.06 -8.63
N PRO A 608 -7.71 -20.66 -9.77
CA PRO A 608 -8.67 -20.85 -10.86
C PRO A 608 -9.90 -21.66 -10.41
N VAL A 609 -11.04 -21.41 -11.03
CA VAL A 609 -12.28 -22.16 -10.72
C VAL A 609 -12.07 -23.66 -10.94
N GLY A 610 -12.34 -24.46 -9.91
CA GLY A 610 -12.17 -25.91 -9.93
C GLY A 610 -10.75 -26.41 -9.69
N ASP A 611 -9.78 -25.51 -9.50
CA ASP A 611 -8.40 -25.84 -9.12
C ASP A 611 -8.17 -25.43 -7.66
N LEU A 612 -7.68 -26.37 -6.84
CA LEU A 612 -7.42 -26.16 -5.41
C LEU A 612 -5.92 -26.09 -5.08
N THR A 613 -5.06 -26.09 -6.10
CA THR A 613 -3.60 -26.15 -5.99
C THR A 613 -2.91 -24.96 -6.64
N HIS A 614 -3.24 -24.63 -7.88
CA HIS A 614 -2.55 -23.58 -8.63
C HIS A 614 -3.16 -22.20 -8.38
N PHE A 615 -2.38 -21.15 -8.64
CA PHE A 615 -2.79 -19.78 -8.35
C PHE A 615 -3.13 -19.02 -9.64
N THR A 616 -4.16 -18.19 -9.62
CA THR A 616 -4.34 -17.17 -10.67
C THR A 616 -3.15 -16.21 -10.65
N PRO A 617 -2.89 -15.40 -11.71
CA PRO A 617 -1.80 -14.43 -11.65
C PRO A 617 -1.88 -13.46 -10.45
N PRO A 618 -3.06 -12.91 -10.08
CA PRO A 618 -3.21 -12.17 -8.82
C PRO A 618 -2.93 -13.03 -7.58
N GLY A 619 -3.43 -14.27 -7.56
CA GLY A 619 -3.17 -15.20 -6.46
C GLY A 619 -1.69 -15.50 -6.26
N ALA A 620 -0.94 -15.73 -7.34
CA ALA A 620 0.49 -16.02 -7.30
C ALA A 620 1.28 -14.87 -6.68
N LYS A 621 0.91 -13.62 -7.00
CA LYS A 621 1.51 -12.44 -6.37
C LYS A 621 1.17 -12.34 -4.88
N ARG A 622 -0.07 -12.66 -4.49
CA ARG A 622 -0.46 -12.71 -3.09
C ARG A 622 0.33 -13.76 -2.32
N ILE A 623 0.48 -14.96 -2.87
CA ILE A 623 1.27 -16.03 -2.25
C ILE A 623 2.75 -15.66 -2.19
N ALA A 624 3.30 -15.02 -3.23
CA ALA A 624 4.67 -14.51 -3.20
C ALA A 624 4.88 -13.46 -2.11
N ALA A 625 3.96 -12.50 -1.97
CA ALA A 625 4.01 -11.49 -0.90
C ALA A 625 3.89 -12.13 0.50
N THR A 626 3.03 -13.15 0.65
CA THR A 626 2.92 -13.91 1.91
C THR A 626 4.21 -14.70 2.22
N LEU A 627 4.83 -15.34 1.23
CA LEU A 627 6.12 -16.02 1.41
C LEU A 627 7.22 -15.04 1.80
N ALA A 628 7.21 -13.86 1.19
CA ALA A 628 8.28 -12.89 1.30
C ALA A 628 8.42 -12.29 2.72
N SER A 629 7.33 -12.21 3.50
CA SER A 629 7.42 -11.79 4.90
C SER A 629 8.22 -12.77 5.77
N GLU A 630 8.13 -14.07 5.50
CA GLU A 630 8.92 -15.09 6.24
C GLU A 630 10.29 -15.36 5.61
N LEU A 631 10.44 -15.11 4.30
CA LEU A 631 11.74 -15.22 3.64
C LEU A 631 12.78 -14.28 4.28
N VAL A 632 12.35 -13.10 4.73
CA VAL A 632 13.23 -12.16 5.46
C VAL A 632 13.66 -12.71 6.82
N GLU A 633 12.81 -13.47 7.51
CA GLU A 633 13.20 -14.11 8.77
C GLU A 633 14.15 -15.29 8.51
N ALA A 634 13.91 -16.06 7.44
CA ALA A 634 14.76 -17.18 7.04
C ALA A 634 16.14 -16.72 6.50
N ALA A 635 16.19 -15.57 5.83
CA ALA A 635 17.40 -14.96 5.29
C ALA A 635 17.39 -13.43 5.52
N PRO A 636 17.76 -12.96 6.73
CA PRO A 636 17.72 -11.53 7.08
C PRO A 636 18.57 -10.63 6.18
N SER A 637 19.61 -11.19 5.56
CA SER A 637 20.44 -10.51 4.55
C SER A 637 19.64 -10.08 3.32
N LEU A 638 18.52 -10.74 3.01
CA LEU A 638 17.69 -10.41 1.85
C LEU A 638 16.80 -9.17 2.07
N LYS A 639 16.57 -8.78 3.33
CA LYS A 639 15.65 -7.67 3.69
C LYS A 639 15.97 -6.38 2.96
N ILE A 640 17.25 -6.04 2.86
CA ILE A 640 17.70 -4.77 2.29
C ILE A 640 17.45 -4.67 0.78
N TYR A 641 17.29 -5.80 0.10
CA TYR A 641 17.05 -5.83 -1.34
C TYR A 641 15.56 -5.83 -1.69
N MET A 642 14.67 -5.98 -0.71
CA MET A 642 13.24 -6.02 -0.96
C MET A 642 12.69 -4.62 -1.12
N ARG A 643 11.81 -4.44 -2.11
CA ARG A 643 11.19 -3.13 -2.33
C ARG A 643 10.20 -2.85 -1.20
N PRO A 644 10.23 -1.67 -0.56
CA PRO A 644 9.31 -1.32 0.53
C PRO A 644 7.83 -1.48 0.13
N ASP A 645 7.48 -1.09 -1.10
CA ASP A 645 6.12 -1.22 -1.62
C ASP A 645 5.80 -2.65 -2.12
N ALA A 646 6.78 -3.54 -2.31
CA ALA A 646 6.53 -4.88 -2.87
C ALA A 646 5.82 -5.84 -1.91
N LEU A 647 6.10 -5.73 -0.61
CA LEU A 647 5.34 -6.46 0.42
C LEU A 647 3.88 -5.96 0.51
N VAL A 648 3.61 -4.80 -0.11
CA VAL A 648 2.40 -3.99 0.04
C VAL A 648 1.78 -3.65 -1.35
N SER A 649 2.08 -4.39 -2.44
CA SER A 649 1.61 -4.06 -3.80
C SER A 649 1.13 -5.30 -4.58
N PRO A 650 0.04 -5.19 -5.38
CA PRO A 650 -0.68 -6.32 -5.96
C PRO A 650 -0.11 -6.90 -7.25
#